data_AF-A0A2V7YPN8-F1
#
_entry.id   AF-A0A2V7YPN8-F1
#
_cell.length_a   1.000
_cell.length_b   1.000
_cell.length_c   1.000
_cell.angle_alpha   90.00
_cell.angle_beta   90.00
_cell.angle_gamma   90.00
#
_symmetry.space_group_name_H-M   'P 1'
#
loop_
_entity.id
_entity.type
_entity.pdbx_description
1 polymer ?
#
loop_
_entity_poly.entity_id
_entity_poly.type
_entity_poly.pdbx_seq_one_letter_code
_entity_poly.pdbx_strand_id
1 'polypeptide(L)'
;MAHPRPDRQPFGARHVRHRAHSDRAGDAGERNSRVNEQAPRWVDTALSRLLRGGVLLSIAIVTIGIVVTFAHHPEYFSSRPSLGTLTQPGAHFPSSISNVLSGVRDLSGQAIVMAGLLLLIATPVARVAFSILIFVIEHDRLYTLITAAVLIILLIGFATGAAGADLPPIPPLPPGSWPTAASAEPFARALIAQVPPSELARTLHEKPELIPPVLRNLGTALMSENDRLARYVGEVARSTPADDLARLAAIIMIDPLRYGEDAGFHQRINALIPRTFALLPRAEMLALLDASTPLTSVDFDVIDGRKRHIPFNTSLRMPNDSSPITASIYSLNSSFFAPEEAERFLRKVHNASPKRKLIVLADAPMKKALRRADSQSAHEPAKSRLYVTFVDTWSRPFTPWPRDPFIVARNSSGRVVFVNRPNVQAKREEDQNMSRAIVQQWDDARWTVAPIAFHNGNILLTPSTVWISIHTLEPRVLALLGLDHVPTETFNDAAAVARYLSVIQAAARELQRFYRRPVRFVHPVAASPELMQRLSGGAGFDLDSVVTILPNGNALVGDTNLGLTVARQADWSAVQREYKLKGDVIVAQSASKVIALQQFLNEVAGELQRDGMTVHRLPLLNIPASLLAQEGIPEGFEFLMTWNNVVIEKRRAEGFASLLAAGDELARKTFAAAGYRLHLFPPLVRSIVLGGGYRCASNHLRQ
;
A
#
# COMPACT_ATOMS: atom_id res chain seq x y z
N MET A 1 -47.19 31.38 -12.71
CA MET A 1 -47.71 30.42 -13.69
C MET A 1 -47.29 29.04 -13.24
N ALA A 2 -48.25 28.25 -12.80
CA ALA A 2 -48.07 27.01 -12.08
C ALA A 2 -48.80 25.87 -12.81
N HIS A 3 -48.32 24.66 -12.55
CA HIS A 3 -48.98 23.34 -12.69
C HIS A 3 -49.03 22.68 -14.09
N PRO A 4 -49.24 21.34 -14.18
CA PRO A 4 -48.47 20.23 -13.58
C PRO A 4 -48.47 18.95 -14.46
N ARG A 5 -47.93 17.83 -13.97
CA ARG A 5 -48.34 16.46 -14.38
C ARG A 5 -49.65 16.05 -13.65
N PRO A 6 -50.50 15.22 -14.28
CA PRO A 6 -51.03 13.98 -13.63
C PRO A 6 -51.11 12.80 -14.66
N ASP A 7 -50.80 11.53 -14.36
CA ASP A 7 -51.43 10.45 -13.55
C ASP A 7 -52.30 9.43 -14.34
N ARG A 8 -51.88 8.15 -14.20
CA ARG A 8 -52.60 6.86 -14.02
C ARG A 8 -53.92 6.48 -14.76
N GLN A 9 -53.89 5.28 -15.38
CA GLN A 9 -54.81 4.09 -15.44
C GLN A 9 -56.30 4.24 -15.03
N PRO A 10 -57.28 3.35 -15.39
CA PRO A 10 -57.19 1.90 -15.72
C PRO A 10 -58.19 1.41 -16.81
N PHE A 11 -58.28 0.10 -17.11
CA PHE A 11 -59.58 -0.58 -17.31
C PHE A 11 -59.42 -2.10 -17.30
N GLY A 12 -60.23 -2.75 -16.46
CA GLY A 12 -60.38 -4.20 -16.38
C GLY A 12 -61.84 -4.63 -16.45
N ALA A 13 -62.01 -5.85 -16.96
CA ALA A 13 -62.97 -6.89 -16.56
C ALA A 13 -64.49 -6.78 -16.83
N ARG A 14 -64.94 -7.75 -17.65
CA ARG A 14 -66.03 -8.74 -17.45
C ARG A 14 -67.50 -8.28 -17.39
N HIS A 15 -68.33 -8.87 -18.27
CA HIS A 15 -69.47 -9.78 -17.98
C HIS A 15 -70.23 -10.09 -19.30
N VAL A 16 -71.10 -11.09 -19.48
CA VAL A 16 -71.39 -12.44 -18.98
C VAL A 16 -72.49 -12.97 -19.93
N ARG A 17 -72.33 -14.22 -20.40
CA ARG A 17 -73.33 -15.24 -20.82
C ARG A 17 -74.65 -14.85 -21.53
N HIS A 18 -74.89 -15.54 -22.65
CA HIS A 18 -76.13 -16.30 -22.82
C HIS A 18 -75.82 -17.74 -23.29
N ARG A 19 -76.47 -18.71 -22.65
CA ARG A 19 -76.48 -20.16 -22.93
C ARG A 19 -77.77 -20.49 -23.68
N ALA A 20 -77.73 -21.40 -24.65
CA ALA A 20 -78.32 -22.76 -24.53
C ALA A 20 -78.63 -23.44 -25.89
N HIS A 21 -78.14 -24.70 -26.01
CA HIS A 21 -78.67 -25.88 -26.74
C HIS A 21 -78.83 -25.83 -28.29
N SER A 22 -78.55 -26.87 -29.07
CA SER A 22 -78.05 -28.24 -28.87
C SER A 22 -77.50 -28.82 -30.20
N ASP A 23 -76.80 -29.95 -30.10
CA ASP A 23 -76.65 -31.00 -31.13
C ASP A 23 -75.87 -30.72 -32.43
N ARG A 24 -74.59 -31.09 -32.40
CA ARG A 24 -74.06 -32.22 -33.19
C ARG A 24 -72.57 -32.38 -32.90
N ALA A 25 -72.28 -33.24 -31.93
CA ALA A 25 -70.97 -33.85 -31.77
C ALA A 25 -70.87 -35.01 -32.76
N GLY A 26 -69.95 -34.88 -33.71
CA GLY A 26 -69.60 -35.90 -34.69
C GLY A 26 -68.84 -35.24 -35.82
N ASP A 27 -67.59 -35.67 -36.03
CA ASP A 27 -66.81 -35.43 -37.26
C ASP A 27 -65.72 -34.34 -37.29
N ALA A 28 -65.28 -33.80 -36.15
CA ALA A 28 -64.09 -32.91 -36.13
C ALA A 28 -62.97 -33.34 -35.15
N GLY A 29 -63.13 -34.48 -34.46
CA GLY A 29 -62.17 -35.01 -33.48
C GLY A 29 -61.29 -36.15 -33.98
N GLU A 30 -61.54 -36.71 -35.19
CA GLU A 30 -60.80 -37.88 -35.70
C GLU A 30 -59.62 -37.54 -36.62
N ARG A 31 -59.38 -36.26 -36.90
CA ARG A 31 -58.35 -35.84 -37.87
C ARG A 31 -57.00 -35.45 -37.26
N ASN A 32 -56.84 -35.54 -35.93
CA ASN A 32 -55.58 -35.25 -35.24
C ASN A 32 -55.09 -36.39 -34.32
N SER A 33 -55.63 -37.60 -34.49
CA SER A 33 -55.26 -38.80 -33.71
C SER A 33 -54.74 -39.95 -34.58
N ARG A 34 -54.36 -39.69 -35.85
CA ARG A 34 -53.71 -40.65 -36.77
C ARG A 34 -52.41 -40.15 -37.40
N VAL A 35 -51.59 -39.41 -36.65
CA VAL A 35 -50.15 -39.29 -36.93
C VAL A 35 -49.40 -39.77 -35.69
N ASN A 36 -49.61 -41.04 -35.38
CA ASN A 36 -48.75 -41.80 -34.48
C ASN A 36 -48.60 -43.21 -35.07
N GLU A 37 -48.02 -43.29 -36.27
CA GLU A 37 -47.45 -44.53 -36.80
C GLU A 37 -46.00 -44.61 -36.34
N GLN A 38 -45.86 -45.11 -35.11
CA GLN A 38 -44.86 -46.10 -34.71
C GLN A 38 -43.50 -46.01 -35.42
N ALA A 39 -42.61 -45.16 -34.91
CA ALA A 39 -41.18 -45.45 -35.01
C ALA A 39 -40.99 -46.91 -34.56
N PRO A 40 -40.30 -47.76 -35.33
CA PRO A 40 -40.23 -49.18 -35.01
C PRO A 40 -39.73 -49.36 -33.58
N ARG A 41 -40.40 -50.18 -32.76
CA ARG A 41 -39.98 -50.46 -31.37
C ARG A 41 -38.50 -50.86 -31.25
N TRP A 42 -37.92 -51.38 -32.33
CA TRP A 42 -36.49 -51.71 -32.41
C TRP A 42 -35.57 -50.47 -32.43
N VAL A 43 -36.00 -49.31 -32.96
CA VAL A 43 -35.25 -48.05 -33.00
C VAL A 43 -35.08 -47.47 -31.60
N ASP A 44 -36.17 -47.33 -30.84
CA ASP A 44 -36.12 -46.88 -29.43
C ASP A 44 -35.31 -47.85 -28.57
N THR A 45 -35.45 -49.15 -28.82
CA THR A 45 -34.69 -50.19 -28.13
C THR A 45 -33.21 -50.14 -28.51
N ALA A 46 -32.86 -49.91 -29.78
CA ALA A 46 -31.49 -49.80 -30.26
C ALA A 46 -30.81 -48.55 -29.72
N LEU A 47 -31.50 -47.40 -29.75
CA LEU A 47 -30.99 -46.14 -29.22
C LEU A 47 -30.81 -46.21 -27.70
N SER A 48 -31.76 -46.82 -26.99
CA SER A 48 -31.64 -47.06 -25.55
C SER A 48 -30.53 -48.05 -25.21
N ARG A 49 -30.29 -49.09 -26.02
CA ARG A 49 -29.20 -50.06 -25.81
C ARG A 49 -27.84 -49.46 -26.11
N LEU A 50 -27.72 -48.60 -27.13
CA LEU A 50 -26.49 -47.89 -27.46
C LEU A 50 -26.11 -46.93 -26.34
N LEU A 51 -27.07 -46.16 -25.83
CA LEU A 51 -26.87 -45.25 -24.70
C LEU A 51 -26.47 -45.98 -23.42
N ARG A 52 -27.27 -46.99 -23.02
CA ARG A 52 -26.99 -47.75 -21.80
C ARG A 52 -25.70 -48.56 -21.93
N GLY A 53 -25.46 -49.16 -23.10
CA GLY A 53 -24.24 -49.93 -23.38
C GLY A 53 -22.99 -49.05 -23.35
N GLY A 54 -23.00 -47.89 -24.01
CA GLY A 54 -21.87 -46.96 -24.02
C GLY A 54 -21.55 -46.41 -22.63
N VAL A 55 -22.58 -46.00 -21.88
CA VAL A 55 -22.42 -45.53 -20.50
C VAL A 55 -21.93 -46.65 -19.58
N LEU A 56 -22.54 -47.84 -19.62
CA LEU A 56 -22.11 -48.98 -18.80
C LEU A 56 -20.68 -49.43 -19.13
N LEU A 57 -20.30 -49.42 -20.41
CA LEU A 57 -18.94 -49.74 -20.84
C LEU A 57 -17.95 -48.67 -20.36
N SER A 58 -18.28 -47.38 -20.46
CA SER A 58 -17.44 -46.31 -19.93
C SER A 58 -17.26 -46.42 -18.42
N ILE A 59 -18.32 -46.74 -17.67
CA ILE A 59 -18.27 -46.94 -16.22
C ILE A 59 -17.39 -48.15 -15.89
N ALA A 60 -17.52 -49.26 -16.64
CA ALA A 60 -16.68 -50.44 -16.45
C ALA A 60 -15.19 -50.12 -16.67
N ILE A 61 -14.86 -49.41 -17.76
CA ILE A 61 -13.48 -49.01 -18.08
C ILE A 61 -12.92 -48.05 -17.03
N VAL A 62 -13.69 -47.04 -16.61
CA VAL A 62 -13.27 -46.12 -15.54
C VAL A 62 -13.06 -46.88 -14.23
N THR A 63 -13.95 -47.81 -13.89
CA THR A 63 -13.82 -48.64 -12.68
C THR A 63 -12.58 -49.51 -12.73
N ILE A 64 -12.29 -50.15 -13.86
CA ILE A 64 -11.06 -50.92 -14.07
C ILE A 64 -9.84 -50.01 -13.92
N GLY A 65 -9.85 -48.82 -14.52
CA GLY A 65 -8.76 -47.85 -14.39
C GLY A 65 -8.51 -47.43 -12.95
N ILE A 66 -9.57 -47.18 -12.18
CA ILE A 66 -9.49 -46.89 -10.73
C ILE A 66 -8.88 -48.08 -9.99
N VAL A 67 -9.40 -49.30 -10.19
CA VAL A 67 -8.87 -50.51 -9.53
C VAL A 67 -7.38 -50.69 -9.86
N VAL A 68 -6.98 -50.51 -11.11
CA VAL A 68 -5.59 -50.60 -11.56
C VAL A 68 -4.72 -49.49 -10.93
N THR A 69 -5.23 -48.26 -10.80
CA THR A 69 -4.53 -47.16 -10.12
C THR A 69 -4.27 -47.48 -8.64
N PHE A 70 -5.27 -48.01 -7.93
CA PHE A 70 -5.13 -48.35 -6.51
C PHE A 70 -4.32 -49.63 -6.28
N ALA A 71 -4.33 -50.58 -7.21
CA ALA A 71 -3.53 -51.81 -7.14
C ALA A 71 -2.03 -51.54 -7.33
N HIS A 72 -1.67 -50.61 -8.22
CA HIS A 72 -0.26 -50.22 -8.43
C HIS A 72 0.29 -49.28 -7.35
N HIS A 73 -0.58 -48.65 -6.56
CA HIS A 73 -0.21 -47.69 -5.51
C HIS A 73 -0.92 -47.97 -4.17
N PRO A 74 -0.51 -49.01 -3.41
CA PRO A 74 -1.11 -49.38 -2.12
C PRO A 74 -1.05 -48.26 -1.06
N GLU A 75 -0.09 -47.34 -1.17
CA GLU A 75 0.12 -46.18 -0.29
C GLU A 75 -1.04 -45.18 -0.26
N TYR A 76 -1.96 -45.25 -1.22
CA TYR A 76 -3.19 -44.46 -1.24
C TYR A 76 -4.22 -44.93 -0.20
N PHE A 77 -4.13 -46.16 0.30
CA PHE A 77 -5.02 -46.66 1.36
C PHE A 77 -4.62 -46.19 2.77
N SER A 78 -3.38 -45.75 2.98
CA SER A 78 -2.81 -45.52 4.31
C SER A 78 -2.56 -44.05 4.66
N SER A 79 -2.57 -43.12 3.70
CA SER A 79 -2.14 -41.73 3.91
C SER A 79 -3.10 -40.71 3.26
N ARG A 80 -3.70 -39.80 4.05
CA ARG A 80 -4.57 -38.72 3.53
C ARG A 80 -3.88 -37.72 2.57
N PRO A 81 -2.58 -37.39 2.71
CA PRO A 81 -1.90 -36.48 1.78
C PRO A 81 -1.69 -37.05 0.36
N SER A 82 -1.45 -38.36 0.23
CA SER A 82 -1.18 -39.00 -1.07
C SER A 82 -2.44 -39.13 -1.92
N LEU A 83 -3.61 -39.32 -1.31
CA LEU A 83 -4.92 -39.28 -1.97
C LEU A 83 -5.26 -37.88 -2.53
N GLY A 84 -4.78 -36.82 -1.86
CA GLY A 84 -4.92 -35.45 -2.31
C GLY A 84 -4.27 -35.19 -3.68
N THR A 85 -3.15 -35.86 -3.96
CA THR A 85 -2.41 -35.76 -5.24
C THR A 85 -3.22 -36.18 -6.46
N LEU A 86 -4.22 -37.07 -6.30
CA LEU A 86 -5.09 -37.53 -7.39
C LEU A 86 -6.28 -36.58 -7.67
N THR A 87 -6.61 -35.68 -6.73
CA THR A 87 -7.78 -34.79 -6.80
C THR A 87 -7.41 -33.30 -6.92
N GLN A 88 -6.12 -32.98 -6.95
CA GLN A 88 -5.61 -31.63 -7.17
C GLN A 88 -5.77 -31.21 -8.64
N PRO A 89 -6.14 -29.94 -8.92
CA PRO A 89 -6.11 -29.40 -10.28
C PRO A 89 -4.66 -29.43 -10.81
N GLY A 90 -4.36 -30.37 -11.72
CA GLY A 90 -3.00 -30.59 -12.25
C GLY A 90 -2.42 -31.99 -12.02
N ALA A 91 -3.19 -32.94 -11.46
CA ALA A 91 -2.80 -34.35 -11.44
C ALA A 91 -2.46 -34.83 -12.88
N HIS A 92 -1.37 -35.61 -13.02
CA HIS A 92 -0.81 -36.07 -14.31
C HIS A 92 -1.75 -37.02 -15.08
N PHE A 93 -2.83 -36.51 -15.66
CA PHE A 93 -3.65 -37.25 -16.60
C PHE A 93 -3.11 -37.07 -18.03
N PRO A 94 -3.08 -38.13 -18.86
CA PRO A 94 -2.67 -38.01 -20.25
C PRO A 94 -3.55 -36.99 -21.00
N SER A 95 -2.92 -35.95 -21.56
CA SER A 95 -3.61 -34.82 -22.20
C SER A 95 -3.74 -34.95 -23.73
N SER A 96 -3.26 -36.04 -24.32
CA SER A 96 -3.34 -36.31 -25.76
C SER A 96 -3.84 -37.74 -26.04
N ILE A 97 -4.53 -37.93 -27.17
CA ILE A 97 -5.08 -39.23 -27.58
C ILE A 97 -3.97 -40.28 -27.74
N SER A 98 -2.80 -39.88 -28.26
CA SER A 98 -1.63 -40.75 -28.38
C SER A 98 -1.12 -41.22 -27.02
N ASN A 99 -1.08 -40.32 -26.02
CA ASN A 99 -0.62 -40.65 -24.67
C ASN A 99 -1.63 -41.51 -23.91
N VAL A 100 -2.92 -41.36 -24.19
CA VAL A 100 -3.96 -42.27 -23.68
C VAL A 100 -3.75 -43.67 -24.26
N LEU A 101 -3.52 -43.80 -25.57
CA LEU A 101 -3.38 -45.11 -26.23
C LEU A 101 -2.09 -45.83 -25.80
N SER A 102 -0.97 -45.12 -25.69
CA SER A 102 0.27 -45.68 -25.15
C SER A 102 0.12 -46.05 -23.67
N GLY A 103 -0.49 -45.16 -22.86
CA GLY A 103 -0.70 -45.43 -21.44
C GLY A 103 -1.65 -46.59 -21.15
N VAL A 104 -2.65 -46.83 -22.00
CA VAL A 104 -3.53 -48.01 -21.92
C VAL A 104 -2.75 -49.29 -22.26
N ARG A 105 -1.85 -49.23 -23.25
CA ARG A 105 -0.96 -50.36 -23.58
C ARG A 105 0.00 -50.70 -22.44
N ASP A 106 0.43 -49.69 -21.70
CA ASP A 106 1.32 -49.82 -20.54
C ASP A 106 0.56 -50.10 -19.23
N LEU A 107 -0.77 -50.35 -19.30
CA LEU A 107 -1.64 -50.62 -18.15
C LEU A 107 -1.64 -49.52 -17.07
N SER A 108 -1.40 -48.27 -17.44
CA SER A 108 -1.51 -47.13 -16.53
C SER A 108 -2.98 -46.87 -16.17
N GLY A 109 -3.31 -46.95 -14.89
CA GLY A 109 -4.69 -46.76 -14.41
C GLY A 109 -5.26 -45.38 -14.78
N GLN A 110 -4.46 -44.31 -14.77
CA GLN A 110 -4.87 -42.96 -15.16
C GLN A 110 -5.21 -42.87 -16.66
N ALA A 111 -4.47 -43.57 -17.52
CA ALA A 111 -4.75 -43.62 -18.95
C ALA A 111 -6.03 -44.42 -19.26
N ILE A 112 -6.27 -45.50 -18.51
CA ILE A 112 -7.50 -46.31 -18.61
C ILE A 112 -8.72 -45.49 -18.16
N VAL A 113 -8.61 -44.72 -17.07
CA VAL A 113 -9.68 -43.79 -16.64
C VAL A 113 -9.97 -42.75 -17.73
N MET A 114 -8.94 -42.13 -18.30
CA MET A 114 -9.12 -41.12 -19.36
C MET A 114 -9.75 -41.74 -20.63
N ALA A 115 -9.39 -42.97 -20.99
CA ALA A 115 -10.02 -43.69 -22.10
C ALA A 115 -11.53 -43.92 -21.84
N GLY A 116 -11.92 -44.27 -20.61
CA GLY A 116 -13.32 -44.40 -20.22
C GLY A 116 -14.09 -43.06 -20.27
N LEU A 117 -13.46 -41.96 -19.86
CA LEU A 117 -14.04 -40.62 -19.96
C LEU A 117 -14.19 -40.15 -21.42
N LEU A 118 -13.20 -40.41 -22.27
CA LEU A 118 -13.29 -40.13 -23.71
C LEU A 118 -14.43 -40.91 -24.36
N LEU A 119 -14.62 -42.17 -23.98
CA LEU A 119 -15.77 -42.98 -24.44
C LEU A 119 -17.11 -42.41 -23.97
N LEU A 120 -17.18 -41.90 -22.73
CA LEU A 120 -18.37 -41.26 -22.18
C LEU A 120 -18.75 -39.98 -22.96
N ILE A 121 -17.76 -39.15 -23.30
CA ILE A 121 -17.95 -37.92 -24.09
C ILE A 121 -18.25 -38.25 -25.57
N ALA A 122 -17.71 -39.36 -26.10
CA ALA A 122 -17.98 -39.82 -27.47
C ALA A 122 -19.38 -40.43 -27.64
N THR A 123 -19.99 -40.94 -26.56
CA THR A 123 -21.30 -41.61 -26.61
C THR A 123 -22.43 -40.70 -27.15
N PRO A 124 -22.56 -39.43 -26.74
CA PRO A 124 -23.46 -38.47 -27.38
C PRO A 124 -23.22 -38.28 -28.89
N VAL A 125 -21.97 -38.27 -29.34
CA VAL A 125 -21.62 -38.09 -30.77
C VAL A 125 -22.02 -39.33 -31.58
N ALA A 126 -21.72 -40.51 -31.07
CA ALA A 126 -22.13 -41.78 -31.68
C ALA A 126 -23.67 -41.89 -31.77
N ARG A 127 -24.39 -41.37 -30.77
CA ARG A 127 -25.85 -41.28 -30.79
C ARG A 127 -26.37 -40.38 -31.92
N VAL A 128 -25.76 -39.21 -32.10
CA VAL A 128 -26.12 -38.28 -33.18
C VAL A 128 -25.86 -38.92 -34.54
N ALA A 129 -24.70 -39.55 -34.73
CA ALA A 129 -24.36 -40.28 -35.96
C ALA A 129 -25.32 -41.44 -36.25
N PHE A 130 -25.71 -42.21 -35.23
CA PHE A 130 -26.68 -43.30 -35.40
C PHE A 130 -28.10 -42.80 -35.69
N SER A 131 -28.48 -41.65 -35.12
CA SER A 131 -29.78 -41.00 -35.42
C SER A 131 -29.83 -40.54 -36.88
N ILE A 132 -28.72 -40.07 -37.45
CA ILE A 132 -28.62 -39.76 -38.89
C ILE A 132 -28.89 -41.01 -39.73
N LEU A 133 -28.29 -42.15 -39.37
CA LEU A 133 -28.49 -43.41 -40.10
C LEU A 133 -29.95 -43.85 -40.08
N ILE A 134 -30.63 -43.70 -38.94
CA ILE A 134 -32.07 -44.00 -38.80
C ILE A 134 -32.90 -43.07 -39.69
N PHE A 135 -32.66 -41.75 -39.66
CA PHE A 135 -33.40 -40.79 -40.49
C PHE A 135 -33.17 -40.98 -41.99
N VAL A 136 -31.99 -41.45 -42.39
CA VAL A 136 -31.69 -41.82 -43.78
C VAL A 136 -32.50 -43.03 -44.22
N ILE A 137 -32.61 -44.05 -43.36
CA ILE A 137 -33.40 -45.27 -43.62
C ILE A 137 -34.90 -44.95 -43.63
N GLU A 138 -35.37 -44.05 -42.77
CA GLU A 138 -36.76 -43.56 -42.73
C GLU A 138 -37.10 -42.55 -43.83
N HIS A 139 -36.13 -42.21 -44.70
CA HIS A 139 -36.25 -41.23 -45.79
C HIS A 139 -36.64 -39.81 -45.36
N ASP A 140 -36.41 -39.44 -44.10
CA ASP A 140 -36.65 -38.08 -43.60
C ASP A 140 -35.45 -37.17 -43.91
N ARG A 141 -35.54 -36.49 -45.05
CA ARG A 141 -34.48 -35.60 -45.55
C ARG A 141 -34.27 -34.37 -44.65
N LEU A 142 -35.32 -33.87 -44.00
CA LEU A 142 -35.23 -32.66 -43.17
C LEU A 142 -34.48 -32.97 -41.87
N TYR A 143 -34.88 -34.01 -41.16
CA TYR A 143 -34.22 -34.42 -39.92
C TYR A 143 -32.80 -34.94 -40.15
N THR A 144 -32.55 -35.60 -41.28
CA THR A 144 -31.20 -35.98 -41.70
C THR A 144 -30.28 -34.76 -41.82
N LEU A 145 -30.74 -33.69 -42.49
CA LEU A 145 -29.93 -32.49 -42.73
C LEU A 145 -29.66 -31.70 -41.44
N ILE A 146 -30.68 -31.55 -40.58
CA ILE A 146 -30.54 -30.90 -39.26
C ILE A 146 -29.54 -31.66 -38.39
N THR A 147 -29.69 -32.99 -38.30
CA THR A 147 -28.84 -33.81 -37.43
C THR A 147 -27.40 -33.88 -37.95
N ALA A 148 -27.20 -33.87 -39.27
CA ALA A 148 -25.88 -33.75 -39.89
C ALA A 148 -25.23 -32.38 -39.61
N ALA A 149 -25.99 -31.28 -39.65
CA ALA A 149 -25.48 -29.96 -39.28
C ALA A 149 -25.06 -29.90 -37.81
N VAL A 150 -25.86 -30.49 -36.90
CA VAL A 150 -25.50 -30.61 -35.48
C VAL A 150 -24.21 -31.42 -35.30
N LEU A 151 -24.05 -32.54 -36.03
CA LEU A 151 -22.82 -33.32 -36.00
C LEU A 151 -21.61 -32.50 -36.47
N ILE A 152 -21.76 -31.71 -37.54
CA ILE A 152 -20.71 -30.82 -38.05
C ILE A 152 -20.36 -29.74 -37.00
N ILE A 153 -21.34 -29.12 -36.36
CA ILE A 153 -21.10 -28.12 -35.31
C ILE A 153 -20.38 -28.75 -34.11
N LEU A 154 -20.75 -29.98 -33.70
CA LEU A 154 -20.06 -30.71 -32.65
C LEU A 154 -18.61 -31.02 -33.04
N LEU A 155 -18.37 -31.49 -34.27
CA LEU A 155 -17.03 -31.77 -34.79
C LEU A 155 -16.17 -30.50 -34.92
N ILE A 156 -16.76 -29.39 -35.36
CA ILE A 156 -16.10 -28.09 -35.39
C ILE A 156 -15.78 -27.66 -33.96
N GLY A 157 -16.71 -27.79 -33.00
CA GLY A 157 -16.45 -27.47 -31.59
C GLY A 157 -15.29 -28.28 -30.99
N PHE A 158 -15.18 -29.57 -31.33
CA PHE A 158 -14.03 -30.40 -30.95
C PHE A 158 -12.73 -29.96 -31.66
N ALA A 159 -12.81 -29.54 -32.94
CA ALA A 159 -11.64 -29.11 -33.71
C ALA A 159 -11.15 -27.69 -33.35
N THR A 160 -12.05 -26.73 -33.07
CA THR A 160 -11.72 -25.34 -32.73
C THR A 160 -11.34 -25.17 -31.26
N GLY A 161 -11.78 -26.06 -30.37
CA GLY A 161 -11.27 -26.14 -28.99
C GLY A 161 -9.77 -26.43 -28.91
N ALA A 162 -9.14 -26.86 -30.01
CA ALA A 162 -7.71 -27.13 -30.13
C ALA A 162 -6.88 -25.98 -30.75
N ALA A 163 -7.49 -24.85 -31.12
CA ALA A 163 -6.79 -23.72 -31.75
C ALA A 163 -6.72 -22.50 -30.83
N GLY A 164 -6.01 -22.63 -29.71
CA GLY A 164 -5.36 -21.48 -29.07
C GLY A 164 -3.88 -21.51 -29.44
N ALA A 165 -3.18 -20.38 -29.44
CA ALA A 165 -1.72 -20.38 -29.62
C ALA A 165 -1.09 -21.45 -28.73
N ASP A 166 -0.31 -22.38 -29.30
CA ASP A 166 0.43 -23.41 -28.57
C ASP A 166 1.51 -22.69 -27.74
N LEU A 167 1.11 -22.16 -26.59
CA LEU A 167 2.06 -21.65 -25.61
C LEU A 167 2.96 -22.82 -25.22
N PRO A 168 4.28 -22.59 -25.08
CA PRO A 168 5.14 -23.60 -24.50
C PRO A 168 4.58 -24.00 -23.12
N PRO A 169 4.79 -25.26 -22.67
CA PRO A 169 4.24 -25.75 -21.41
C PRO A 169 4.52 -24.78 -20.27
N ILE A 170 3.46 -24.18 -19.72
CA ILE A 170 3.57 -23.17 -18.67
C ILE A 170 3.96 -23.89 -17.37
N PRO A 171 5.10 -23.54 -16.74
CA PRO A 171 5.49 -24.16 -15.48
C PRO A 171 4.43 -23.90 -14.40
N PRO A 172 4.07 -24.90 -13.59
CA PRO A 172 3.10 -24.73 -12.53
C PRO A 172 3.61 -23.72 -11.51
N LEU A 173 2.70 -22.88 -11.00
CA LEU A 173 3.03 -21.95 -9.92
C LEU A 173 3.09 -22.72 -8.60
N PRO A 174 4.19 -22.59 -7.82
CA PRO A 174 4.29 -23.29 -6.55
C PRO A 174 3.34 -22.65 -5.51
N PRO A 175 2.71 -23.45 -4.63
CA PRO A 175 1.80 -22.94 -3.61
C PRO A 175 2.58 -22.19 -2.52
N GLY A 176 2.18 -20.95 -2.24
CA GLY A 176 2.76 -20.13 -1.18
C GLY A 176 4.24 -19.74 -1.39
N SER A 177 4.78 -19.89 -2.60
CA SER A 177 6.15 -19.49 -2.94
C SER A 177 6.24 -19.03 -4.40
N TRP A 178 7.43 -18.63 -4.85
CA TRP A 178 7.66 -18.05 -6.17
C TRP A 178 8.27 -19.06 -7.14
N PRO A 179 8.00 -18.98 -8.46
CA PRO A 179 8.66 -19.84 -9.45
C PRO A 179 10.19 -19.71 -9.36
N THR A 180 10.91 -20.83 -9.51
CA THR A 180 12.37 -20.82 -9.50
C THR A 180 12.93 -20.48 -10.87
N ALA A 181 14.15 -19.95 -10.94
CA ALA A 181 14.79 -19.64 -12.22
C ALA A 181 14.90 -20.90 -13.10
N ALA A 182 15.22 -22.05 -12.50
CA ALA A 182 15.32 -23.33 -13.18
C ALA A 182 14.01 -23.77 -13.87
N SER A 183 12.84 -23.42 -13.31
CA SER A 183 11.54 -23.72 -13.93
C SER A 183 11.10 -22.65 -14.93
N ALA A 184 11.40 -21.38 -14.64
CA ALA A 184 10.87 -20.25 -15.38
C ALA A 184 11.67 -19.91 -16.66
N GLU A 185 12.99 -20.08 -16.64
CA GLU A 185 13.86 -19.71 -17.76
C GLU A 185 13.64 -20.53 -19.04
N PRO A 186 13.49 -21.88 -18.98
CA PRO A 186 13.23 -22.66 -20.19
C PRO A 186 11.92 -22.24 -20.86
N PHE A 187 10.90 -21.93 -20.06
CA PHE A 187 9.63 -21.40 -20.53
C PHE A 187 9.78 -20.05 -21.21
N ALA A 188 10.49 -19.09 -20.58
CA ALA A 188 10.70 -17.77 -21.17
C ALA A 188 11.47 -17.82 -22.49
N ARG A 189 12.51 -18.66 -22.58
CA ARG A 189 13.25 -18.89 -23.83
C ARG A 189 12.37 -19.48 -24.93
N ALA A 190 11.58 -20.49 -24.60
CA ALA A 190 10.65 -21.10 -25.55
C ALA A 190 9.59 -20.09 -26.01
N LEU A 191 9.08 -19.26 -25.10
CA LEU A 191 8.06 -18.26 -25.40
C LEU A 191 8.59 -17.19 -26.36
N ILE A 192 9.79 -16.64 -26.10
CA ILE A 192 10.45 -15.68 -26.99
C ILE A 192 10.73 -16.30 -28.38
N ALA A 193 11.04 -17.60 -28.43
CA ALA A 193 11.38 -18.29 -29.67
C ALA A 193 10.16 -18.65 -30.52
N GLN A 194 9.01 -18.92 -29.91
CA GLN A 194 7.85 -19.53 -30.56
C GLN A 194 6.67 -18.58 -30.72
N VAL A 195 6.52 -17.58 -29.84
CA VAL A 195 5.33 -16.75 -29.78
C VAL A 195 5.69 -15.28 -30.04
N PRO A 196 5.11 -14.63 -31.05
CA PRO A 196 5.25 -13.19 -31.25
C PRO A 196 4.61 -12.37 -30.11
N PRO A 197 5.15 -11.18 -29.77
CA PRO A 197 4.61 -10.33 -28.70
C PRO A 197 3.13 -9.96 -28.85
N SER A 198 2.68 -9.65 -30.06
CA SER A 198 1.28 -9.30 -30.34
C SER A 198 0.33 -10.48 -30.23
N GLU A 199 0.81 -11.69 -30.54
CA GLU A 199 0.04 -12.92 -30.38
C GLU A 199 -0.09 -13.32 -28.92
N LEU A 200 0.97 -13.15 -28.12
CA LEU A 200 0.92 -13.34 -26.69
C LEU A 200 -0.05 -12.34 -26.03
N ALA A 201 0.03 -11.05 -26.40
CA ALA A 201 -0.88 -10.02 -25.89
C ALA A 201 -2.35 -10.35 -26.17
N ARG A 202 -2.66 -10.76 -27.41
CA ARG A 202 -4.00 -11.24 -27.80
C ARG A 202 -4.43 -12.47 -27.01
N THR A 203 -3.54 -13.46 -26.86
CA THR A 203 -3.83 -14.70 -26.12
C THR A 203 -4.15 -14.41 -24.65
N LEU A 204 -3.40 -13.51 -24.02
CA LEU A 204 -3.64 -13.10 -22.62
C LEU A 204 -4.93 -12.30 -22.46
N HIS A 205 -5.33 -11.52 -23.47
CA HIS A 205 -6.61 -10.83 -23.50
C HIS A 205 -7.79 -11.81 -23.65
N GLU A 206 -7.68 -12.79 -24.55
CA GLU A 206 -8.71 -13.81 -24.79
C GLU A 206 -8.82 -14.82 -23.64
N LYS A 207 -7.73 -15.07 -22.90
CA LYS A 207 -7.63 -16.06 -21.81
C LYS A 207 -7.04 -15.45 -20.52
N PRO A 208 -7.84 -14.68 -19.76
CA PRO A 208 -7.38 -13.98 -18.56
C PRO A 208 -6.80 -14.90 -17.47
N GLU A 209 -7.18 -16.17 -17.43
CA GLU A 209 -6.68 -17.18 -16.50
C GLU A 209 -5.19 -17.53 -16.72
N LEU A 210 -4.67 -17.29 -17.93
CA LEU A 210 -3.25 -17.50 -18.26
C LEU A 210 -2.36 -16.35 -17.79
N ILE A 211 -2.95 -15.20 -17.44
CA ILE A 211 -2.23 -14.01 -17.03
C ILE A 211 -1.35 -14.29 -15.80
N PRO A 212 -1.85 -14.78 -14.65
CA PRO A 212 -0.98 -15.04 -13.50
C PRO A 212 0.16 -16.05 -13.78
N PRO A 213 -0.07 -17.24 -14.37
CA PRO A 213 0.99 -18.24 -14.53
C PRO A 213 2.01 -17.88 -15.61
N VAL A 214 1.61 -17.27 -16.73
CA VAL A 214 2.56 -16.81 -17.76
C VAL A 214 3.43 -15.70 -17.19
N LEU A 215 2.81 -14.68 -16.59
CA LEU A 215 3.52 -13.48 -16.19
C LEU A 215 4.43 -13.70 -14.97
N ARG A 216 4.03 -14.53 -14.00
CA ARG A 216 4.89 -14.86 -12.85
C ARG A 216 6.16 -15.61 -13.26
N ASN A 217 6.05 -16.51 -14.24
CA ASN A 217 7.22 -17.18 -14.81
C ASN A 217 8.10 -16.21 -15.59
N LEU A 218 7.52 -15.32 -16.41
CA LEU A 218 8.31 -14.27 -17.09
C LEU A 218 8.99 -13.32 -16.10
N GLY A 219 8.31 -12.95 -15.02
CA GLY A 219 8.87 -12.13 -13.92
C GLY A 219 10.07 -12.79 -13.25
N THR A 220 10.03 -14.10 -12.99
CA THR A 220 11.19 -14.85 -12.49
C THR A 220 12.32 -14.92 -13.53
N ALA A 221 12.02 -15.19 -14.81
CA ALA A 221 13.04 -15.32 -15.85
C ALA A 221 13.71 -13.99 -16.23
N LEU A 222 13.02 -12.86 -16.07
CA LEU A 222 13.58 -11.52 -16.21
C LEU A 222 14.76 -11.28 -15.24
N MET A 223 14.89 -12.08 -14.17
CA MET A 223 16.02 -11.99 -13.24
C MET A 223 17.33 -12.58 -13.76
N SER A 224 17.28 -13.35 -14.86
CA SER A 224 18.44 -14.00 -15.46
C SER A 224 18.66 -13.67 -16.93
N GLU A 225 17.64 -13.28 -17.69
CA GLU A 225 17.76 -12.88 -19.11
C GLU A 225 17.46 -11.39 -19.34
N ASN A 226 18.42 -10.51 -19.05
CA ASN A 226 18.12 -9.07 -18.90
C ASN A 226 17.71 -8.33 -20.19
N ASP A 227 18.39 -8.51 -21.32
CA ASP A 227 18.21 -7.56 -22.44
C ASP A 227 17.25 -8.03 -23.56
N ARG A 228 17.09 -9.34 -23.75
CA ARG A 228 16.23 -9.89 -24.81
C ARG A 228 14.79 -10.07 -24.31
N LEU A 229 14.63 -10.63 -23.12
CA LEU A 229 13.33 -10.84 -22.50
C LEU A 229 12.69 -9.52 -22.09
N ALA A 230 13.45 -8.53 -21.59
CA ALA A 230 12.91 -7.20 -21.27
C ALA A 230 12.34 -6.49 -22.52
N ARG A 231 13.02 -6.60 -23.67
CA ARG A 231 12.49 -6.10 -24.94
C ARG A 231 11.22 -6.82 -25.34
N TYR A 232 11.21 -8.16 -25.29
CA TYR A 232 10.04 -8.96 -25.61
C TYR A 232 8.82 -8.56 -24.76
N VAL A 233 9.00 -8.45 -23.45
CA VAL A 233 7.94 -8.01 -22.51
C VAL A 233 7.45 -6.59 -22.81
N GLY A 234 8.36 -5.67 -23.16
CA GLY A 234 8.00 -4.32 -23.59
C GLY A 234 7.15 -4.30 -24.87
N GLU A 235 7.44 -5.15 -25.84
CA GLU A 235 6.63 -5.30 -27.07
C GLU A 235 5.25 -5.93 -26.80
N VAL A 236 5.16 -6.89 -25.87
CA VAL A 236 3.88 -7.48 -25.44
C VAL A 236 2.99 -6.40 -24.81
N ALA A 237 3.56 -5.57 -23.94
CA ALA A 237 2.87 -4.45 -23.33
C ALA A 237 2.37 -3.45 -24.39
N ARG A 238 3.20 -3.07 -25.37
CA ARG A 238 2.76 -2.19 -26.48
C ARG A 238 1.65 -2.78 -27.35
N SER A 239 1.58 -4.11 -27.43
CA SER A 239 0.56 -4.81 -28.23
C SER A 239 -0.73 -5.09 -27.45
N THR A 240 -0.79 -4.74 -26.17
CA THR A 240 -1.93 -4.97 -25.29
C THR A 240 -2.93 -3.80 -25.35
N PRO A 241 -4.25 -4.06 -25.38
CA PRO A 241 -5.28 -3.01 -25.29
C PRO A 241 -5.13 -2.12 -24.05
N ALA A 242 -5.42 -0.82 -24.17
CA ALA A 242 -5.11 0.18 -23.14
C ALA A 242 -5.86 -0.02 -21.80
N ASP A 243 -7.04 -0.61 -21.82
CA ASP A 243 -7.85 -0.94 -20.64
C ASP A 243 -7.31 -2.14 -19.84
N ASP A 244 -6.61 -3.05 -20.50
CA ASP A 244 -5.93 -4.21 -19.89
C ASP A 244 -4.45 -3.98 -19.63
N LEU A 245 -3.85 -2.98 -20.29
CA LEU A 245 -2.44 -2.59 -20.12
C LEU A 245 -2.12 -2.37 -18.65
N ALA A 246 -3.00 -1.74 -17.89
CA ALA A 246 -2.83 -1.50 -16.46
C ALA A 246 -2.76 -2.79 -15.63
N ARG A 247 -3.57 -3.80 -15.94
CA ARG A 247 -3.61 -5.08 -15.21
C ARG A 247 -2.44 -5.97 -15.59
N LEU A 248 -2.20 -6.10 -16.89
CA LEU A 248 -1.10 -6.88 -17.43
C LEU A 248 0.23 -6.28 -17.01
N ALA A 249 0.39 -4.96 -17.12
CA ALA A 249 1.54 -4.27 -16.57
C ALA A 249 1.62 -4.45 -15.06
N ALA A 250 0.60 -4.23 -14.24
CA ALA A 250 0.71 -4.42 -12.78
C ALA A 250 1.16 -5.84 -12.36
N ILE A 251 0.83 -6.86 -13.15
CA ILE A 251 1.24 -8.26 -12.91
C ILE A 251 2.65 -8.54 -13.51
N ILE A 252 2.97 -7.95 -14.68
CA ILE A 252 4.28 -8.03 -15.40
C ILE A 252 5.37 -7.22 -14.69
N MET A 253 5.00 -6.02 -14.25
CA MET A 253 5.71 -5.04 -13.46
C MET A 253 5.89 -5.57 -12.06
N ILE A 254 6.35 -6.81 -11.96
CA ILE A 254 6.96 -7.28 -10.74
C ILE A 254 5.89 -7.60 -9.73
N ASP A 255 5.27 -8.76 -9.92
CA ASP A 255 4.50 -9.51 -8.91
C ASP A 255 4.41 -8.74 -7.57
N PRO A 256 3.35 -7.91 -7.37
CA PRO A 256 3.36 -6.89 -6.33
C PRO A 256 3.55 -7.44 -4.92
N LEU A 257 3.14 -8.70 -4.74
CA LEU A 257 3.27 -9.44 -3.51
C LEU A 257 4.73 -9.89 -3.30
N ARG A 258 5.42 -10.37 -4.34
CA ARG A 258 6.88 -10.66 -4.28
C ARG A 258 7.73 -9.40 -4.15
N TYR A 259 7.35 -8.31 -4.81
CA TYR A 259 8.04 -7.02 -4.69
C TYR A 259 8.06 -6.56 -3.22
N GLY A 260 6.93 -6.70 -2.51
CA GLY A 260 6.82 -6.30 -1.10
C GLY A 260 7.53 -7.23 -0.12
N GLU A 261 7.65 -8.52 -0.43
CA GLU A 261 8.13 -9.55 0.51
C GLU A 261 9.59 -10.00 0.28
N ASP A 262 10.15 -9.82 -0.93
CA ASP A 262 11.51 -10.28 -1.29
C ASP A 262 12.43 -9.08 -1.62
N ALA A 263 13.30 -8.72 -0.66
CA ALA A 263 14.22 -7.59 -0.78
C ALA A 263 15.24 -7.74 -1.92
N GLY A 264 15.68 -8.97 -2.22
CA GLY A 264 16.62 -9.22 -3.32
C GLY A 264 15.95 -9.07 -4.69
N PHE A 265 14.69 -9.49 -4.78
CA PHE A 265 13.85 -9.27 -5.95
C PHE A 265 13.55 -7.78 -6.16
N HIS A 266 13.13 -7.06 -5.10
CA HIS A 266 12.93 -5.61 -5.11
C HIS A 266 14.17 -4.88 -5.69
N GLN A 267 15.37 -5.15 -5.16
CA GLN A 267 16.60 -4.49 -5.62
C GLN A 267 16.92 -4.76 -7.10
N ARG A 268 16.78 -6.00 -7.56
CA ARG A 268 17.07 -6.38 -8.97
C ARG A 268 16.08 -5.77 -9.95
N ILE A 269 14.82 -5.76 -9.56
CA ILE A 269 13.74 -5.18 -10.33
C ILE A 269 13.95 -3.67 -10.50
N ASN A 270 14.40 -3.00 -9.43
CA ASN A 270 14.69 -1.57 -9.51
C ASN A 270 15.78 -1.26 -10.54
N ALA A 271 16.69 -2.17 -10.84
CA ALA A 271 17.66 -1.96 -11.92
C ALA A 271 17.07 -2.10 -13.33
N LEU A 272 15.94 -2.81 -13.47
CA LEU A 272 15.36 -3.21 -14.76
C LEU A 272 14.24 -2.27 -15.22
N ILE A 273 13.42 -1.80 -14.28
CA ILE A 273 12.29 -0.90 -14.51
C ILE A 273 12.63 0.26 -15.47
N PRO A 274 13.69 1.07 -15.28
CA PRO A 274 13.94 2.23 -16.13
C PRO A 274 14.15 1.85 -17.60
N ARG A 275 14.72 0.67 -17.84
CA ARG A 275 15.01 0.15 -19.19
C ARG A 275 13.73 -0.27 -19.90
N THR A 276 12.82 -0.94 -19.19
CA THR A 276 11.52 -1.36 -19.74
C THR A 276 10.62 -0.16 -20.01
N PHE A 277 10.63 0.85 -19.14
CA PHE A 277 9.82 2.07 -19.31
C PHE A 277 10.27 2.94 -20.47
N ALA A 278 11.58 2.99 -20.75
CA ALA A 278 12.12 3.72 -21.89
C ALA A 278 11.58 3.21 -23.24
N LEU A 279 11.02 1.99 -23.27
CA LEU A 279 10.41 1.39 -24.46
C LEU A 279 8.94 1.76 -24.65
N LEU A 280 8.28 2.43 -23.70
CA LEU A 280 6.85 2.76 -23.75
C LEU A 280 6.61 4.24 -24.16
N PRO A 281 5.54 4.54 -24.92
CA PRO A 281 5.07 5.90 -25.12
C PRO A 281 4.74 6.59 -23.78
N ARG A 282 4.99 7.91 -23.70
CA ARG A 282 4.87 8.68 -22.44
C ARG A 282 3.47 8.63 -21.81
N ALA A 283 2.41 8.61 -22.62
CA ALA A 283 1.03 8.55 -22.10
C ALA A 283 0.72 7.20 -21.42
N GLU A 284 1.16 6.10 -22.04
CA GLU A 284 1.02 4.75 -21.51
C GLU A 284 1.89 4.52 -20.26
N MET A 285 3.10 5.08 -20.26
CA MET A 285 3.97 5.11 -19.09
C MET A 285 3.29 5.79 -17.89
N LEU A 286 2.64 6.93 -18.12
CA LEU A 286 1.91 7.66 -17.07
C LEU A 286 0.65 6.92 -16.60
N ALA A 287 -0.11 6.30 -17.52
CA ALA A 287 -1.27 5.49 -17.18
C ALA A 287 -0.89 4.26 -16.32
N LEU A 288 0.25 3.63 -16.64
CA LEU A 288 0.82 2.51 -15.91
C LEU A 288 1.33 2.91 -14.52
N LEU A 289 1.91 4.12 -14.41
CA LEU A 289 2.29 4.73 -13.15
C LEU A 289 1.07 5.01 -12.25
N ASP A 290 0.00 5.56 -12.81
CA ASP A 290 -1.23 5.84 -12.07
C ASP A 290 -1.93 4.54 -11.62
N ALA A 291 -1.93 3.50 -12.46
CA ALA A 291 -2.48 2.19 -12.14
C ALA A 291 -1.65 1.39 -11.11
N SER A 292 -0.34 1.63 -11.04
CA SER A 292 0.57 0.99 -10.07
C SER A 292 0.72 1.79 -8.76
N THR A 293 0.29 3.05 -8.72
CA THR A 293 0.29 3.92 -7.53
C THR A 293 -0.46 3.33 -6.31
N PRO A 294 -1.54 2.52 -6.46
CA PRO A 294 -2.18 1.82 -5.34
C PRO A 294 -1.38 0.61 -4.81
N LEU A 295 -0.36 0.14 -5.53
CA LEU A 295 0.47 -0.99 -5.11
C LEU A 295 1.50 -0.48 -4.09
N THR A 296 1.35 -0.94 -2.84
CA THR A 296 2.01 -0.47 -1.62
C THR A 296 3.54 -0.59 -1.57
N SER A 297 4.18 -1.06 -2.64
CA SER A 297 5.58 -1.48 -2.62
C SER A 297 6.45 -0.85 -3.72
N VAL A 298 5.88 -0.24 -4.77
CA VAL A 298 6.66 0.21 -5.93
C VAL A 298 7.55 1.44 -5.63
N ASP A 299 8.87 1.31 -5.86
CA ASP A 299 9.84 2.40 -5.77
C ASP A 299 9.82 3.23 -7.07
N PHE A 300 9.26 4.43 -6.97
CA PHE A 300 9.04 5.25 -8.15
C PHE A 300 10.16 6.22 -8.49
N ASP A 301 11.16 6.41 -7.62
CA ASP A 301 12.36 7.19 -7.97
C ASP A 301 13.18 6.48 -9.04
N VAL A 302 13.18 5.15 -8.96
CA VAL A 302 13.68 4.26 -9.99
C VAL A 302 12.88 4.42 -11.28
N ILE A 303 11.55 4.39 -11.21
CA ILE A 303 10.69 4.41 -12.40
C ILE A 303 10.85 5.68 -13.23
N ASP A 304 11.01 6.84 -12.59
CA ASP A 304 11.07 8.12 -13.32
C ASP A 304 12.44 8.37 -13.98
N GLY A 305 13.47 7.56 -13.72
CA GLY A 305 14.79 7.60 -14.37
C GLY A 305 15.52 8.95 -14.25
N ARG A 306 15.01 9.87 -13.43
CA ARG A 306 15.48 11.25 -13.30
C ARG A 306 16.12 11.43 -11.94
N LYS A 307 17.37 11.86 -11.92
CA LYS A 307 18.00 12.37 -10.68
C LYS A 307 17.27 13.66 -10.27
N ARG A 308 16.27 13.53 -9.39
CA ARG A 308 15.51 14.66 -8.80
C ARG A 308 16.25 15.36 -7.66
N HIS A 309 17.56 15.14 -7.53
CA HIS A 309 18.35 15.77 -6.50
C HIS A 309 18.61 17.25 -6.84
N ILE A 310 18.25 18.14 -5.92
CA ILE A 310 18.68 19.54 -6.02
C ILE A 310 20.12 19.69 -5.52
N PRO A 311 20.89 20.63 -6.07
CA PRO A 311 22.22 20.92 -5.55
C PRO A 311 22.15 21.51 -4.14
N PHE A 312 23.28 21.48 -3.43
CA PHE A 312 23.42 22.15 -2.13
C PHE A 312 23.08 23.65 -2.21
N ASN A 313 23.54 24.35 -3.25
CA ASN A 313 23.19 25.77 -3.42
C ASN A 313 21.89 25.92 -4.23
N THR A 314 20.78 25.61 -3.58
CA THR A 314 19.45 25.69 -4.22
C THR A 314 18.89 27.11 -4.22
N SER A 315 18.11 27.45 -5.27
CA SER A 315 17.37 28.71 -5.36
C SER A 315 16.01 28.67 -4.64
N LEU A 316 15.68 27.54 -4.00
CA LEU A 316 14.46 27.39 -3.23
C LEU A 316 14.45 28.29 -1.99
N ARG A 317 13.32 28.95 -1.75
CA ARG A 317 13.02 29.65 -0.51
C ARG A 317 12.60 28.62 0.54
N MET A 318 13.52 28.32 1.46
CA MET A 318 13.29 27.42 2.59
C MET A 318 12.39 28.06 3.67
N PRO A 319 11.53 27.28 4.34
CA PRO A 319 10.64 27.80 5.38
C PRO A 319 11.41 28.32 6.61
N ASN A 320 10.72 29.08 7.47
CA ASN A 320 11.18 29.48 8.79
C ASN A 320 9.97 29.64 9.74
N ASP A 321 10.22 29.62 11.04
CA ASP A 321 9.16 29.63 12.05
C ASP A 321 8.51 31.01 12.30
N SER A 322 8.92 32.07 11.58
CA SER A 322 8.30 33.40 11.69
C SER A 322 7.18 33.66 10.67
N SER A 323 7.19 32.94 9.54
CA SER A 323 6.34 33.26 8.40
C SER A 323 4.90 32.74 8.60
N PRO A 324 3.86 33.49 8.21
CA PRO A 324 2.47 33.05 8.34
C PRO A 324 2.20 31.71 7.65
N ILE A 325 1.30 30.92 8.24
CA ILE A 325 0.92 29.60 7.74
C ILE A 325 -0.33 29.74 6.86
N THR A 326 -0.19 29.33 5.60
CA THR A 326 -1.31 29.33 4.63
C THR A 326 -2.07 28.01 4.62
N ALA A 327 -1.35 26.90 4.81
CA ALA A 327 -1.92 25.56 4.92
C ALA A 327 -1.15 24.72 5.93
N SER A 328 -1.87 23.85 6.64
CA SER A 328 -1.29 22.76 7.43
C SER A 328 -1.58 21.44 6.76
N ILE A 329 -0.59 20.55 6.78
CA ILE A 329 -0.62 19.19 6.24
C ILE A 329 -0.58 18.23 7.42
N TYR A 330 -1.54 17.33 7.49
CA TYR A 330 -1.64 16.27 8.50
C TYR A 330 -1.75 14.90 7.83
N SER A 331 -1.21 13.87 8.48
CA SER A 331 -1.40 12.47 8.08
C SER A 331 -2.24 11.79 9.16
N LEU A 332 -3.49 11.47 8.83
CA LEU A 332 -4.50 11.00 9.78
C LEU A 332 -5.12 9.69 9.29
N ASN A 333 -4.30 8.65 9.10
CA ASN A 333 -4.79 7.33 8.72
C ASN A 333 -5.56 6.66 9.89
N SER A 334 -6.59 5.89 9.55
CA SER A 334 -7.45 5.20 10.53
C SER A 334 -6.74 4.06 11.27
N SER A 335 -5.60 3.59 10.76
CA SER A 335 -4.70 2.66 11.47
C SER A 335 -4.02 3.28 12.71
N PHE A 336 -3.96 4.61 12.79
CA PHE A 336 -3.35 5.33 13.92
C PHE A 336 -4.36 6.06 14.79
N PHE A 337 -5.46 6.56 14.21
CA PHE A 337 -6.39 7.45 14.91
C PHE A 337 -7.85 7.03 14.72
N ALA A 338 -8.62 7.16 15.79
CA ALA A 338 -10.07 7.12 15.68
C ALA A 338 -10.58 8.35 14.90
N PRO A 339 -11.55 8.21 13.98
CA PRO A 339 -12.06 9.35 13.24
C PRO A 339 -12.60 10.48 14.11
N GLU A 340 -13.21 10.16 15.25
CA GLU A 340 -13.76 11.14 16.20
C GLU A 340 -12.64 11.94 16.91
N GLU A 341 -11.48 11.31 17.15
CA GLU A 341 -10.29 11.97 17.69
C GLU A 341 -9.73 12.97 16.67
N ALA A 342 -9.56 12.52 15.42
CA ALA A 342 -9.08 13.35 14.31
C ALA A 342 -10.02 14.54 14.04
N GLU A 343 -11.33 14.33 14.02
CA GLU A 343 -12.31 15.39 13.84
C GLU A 343 -12.25 16.43 14.96
N ARG A 344 -12.25 15.99 16.22
CA ARG A 344 -12.17 16.87 17.40
C ARG A 344 -10.92 17.73 17.35
N PHE A 345 -9.79 17.14 16.97
CA PHE A 345 -8.54 17.84 16.76
C PHE A 345 -8.63 18.89 15.64
N LEU A 346 -9.03 18.49 14.43
CA LEU A 346 -9.08 19.37 13.26
C LEU A 346 -10.05 20.54 13.46
N ARG A 347 -11.20 20.33 14.11
CA ARG A 347 -12.13 21.42 14.45
C ARG A 347 -11.51 22.47 15.34
N LYS A 348 -10.72 22.06 16.35
CA LYS A 348 -10.03 23.02 17.24
C LYS A 348 -8.95 23.80 16.50
N VAL A 349 -8.20 23.15 15.60
CA VAL A 349 -7.22 23.82 14.74
C VAL A 349 -7.92 24.83 13.81
N HIS A 350 -8.99 24.41 13.12
CA HIS A 350 -9.79 25.25 12.23
C HIS A 350 -10.35 26.47 12.96
N ASN A 351 -11.03 26.27 14.08
CA ASN A 351 -11.63 27.37 14.85
C ASN A 351 -10.59 28.39 15.33
N ALA A 352 -9.39 27.91 15.65
CA ALA A 352 -8.32 28.80 16.06
C ALA A 352 -7.70 29.56 14.88
N SER A 353 -7.78 29.03 13.65
CA SER A 353 -7.23 29.66 12.44
C SER A 353 -8.12 29.42 11.19
N PRO A 354 -9.33 30.02 11.09
CA PRO A 354 -10.34 29.61 10.08
C PRO A 354 -9.96 29.86 8.62
N LYS A 355 -8.96 30.70 8.37
CA LYS A 355 -8.43 31.00 7.02
C LYS A 355 -7.33 30.02 6.59
N ARG A 356 -6.82 29.21 7.51
CA ARG A 356 -5.75 28.25 7.23
C ARG A 356 -6.36 27.05 6.52
N LYS A 357 -5.85 26.70 5.34
CA LYS A 357 -6.27 25.48 4.64
C LYS A 357 -5.77 24.25 5.40
N LEU A 358 -6.62 23.24 5.53
CA LEU A 358 -6.25 21.95 6.13
C LEU A 358 -6.13 20.92 5.01
N ILE A 359 -4.94 20.38 4.82
CA ILE A 359 -4.64 19.31 3.87
C ILE A 359 -4.45 18.04 4.70
N VAL A 360 -5.26 17.01 4.46
CA VAL A 360 -5.25 15.79 5.26
C VAL A 360 -5.03 14.59 4.34
N LEU A 361 -3.90 13.90 4.55
CA LEU A 361 -3.65 12.58 4.01
C LEU A 361 -4.48 11.61 4.85
N ALA A 362 -5.48 10.98 4.21
CA ALA A 362 -6.41 10.09 4.89
C ALA A 362 -6.84 8.93 3.99
N ASP A 363 -6.94 7.75 4.60
CA ASP A 363 -7.53 6.55 4.01
C ASP A 363 -9.05 6.68 3.82
N ALA A 364 -9.66 5.72 3.12
CA ALA A 364 -11.09 5.75 2.81
C ALA A 364 -11.99 5.81 4.07
N PRO A 365 -11.75 5.04 5.14
CA PRO A 365 -12.51 5.16 6.39
C PRO A 365 -12.47 6.56 7.00
N MET A 366 -11.28 7.14 7.17
CA MET A 366 -11.11 8.46 7.76
C MET A 366 -11.79 9.54 6.91
N LYS A 367 -11.60 9.52 5.58
CA LYS A 367 -12.25 10.46 4.66
C LYS A 367 -13.76 10.40 4.75
N LYS A 368 -14.33 9.19 4.78
CA LYS A 368 -15.78 8.98 4.89
C LYS A 368 -16.33 9.58 6.18
N ALA A 369 -15.64 9.35 7.30
CA ALA A 369 -16.04 9.89 8.59
C ALA A 369 -15.95 11.42 8.64
N LEU A 370 -14.83 12.01 8.23
CA LEU A 370 -14.63 13.46 8.24
C LEU A 370 -15.59 14.20 7.27
N ARG A 371 -15.92 13.62 6.12
CA ARG A 371 -16.95 14.17 5.21
C ARG A 371 -18.36 14.12 5.79
N ARG A 372 -18.69 13.05 6.51
CA ARG A 372 -19.99 12.91 7.20
C ARG A 372 -20.11 13.96 8.30
N ALA A 373 -19.06 14.15 9.09
CA ALA A 373 -18.99 15.16 10.12
C ALA A 373 -19.18 16.59 9.57
N ASP A 374 -18.53 16.92 8.45
CA ASP A 374 -18.72 18.21 7.78
C ASP A 374 -20.17 18.38 7.28
N SER A 375 -20.74 17.34 6.68
CA SER A 375 -22.14 17.35 6.20
C SER A 375 -23.14 17.57 7.34
N GLN A 376 -22.90 17.00 8.52
CA GLN A 376 -23.74 17.21 9.71
C GLN A 376 -23.61 18.63 10.27
N SER A 377 -22.43 19.24 10.16
CA SER A 377 -22.18 20.65 10.51
C SER A 377 -22.67 21.65 9.45
N ALA A 378 -23.35 21.21 8.37
CA ALA A 378 -23.88 22.12 7.35
C ALA A 378 -24.88 23.16 7.90
N HIS A 379 -25.49 22.93 9.06
CA HIS A 379 -26.38 23.89 9.71
C HIS A 379 -25.64 24.94 10.55
N GLU A 380 -24.34 24.76 10.79
CA GLU A 380 -23.52 25.73 11.53
C GLU A 380 -23.18 26.96 10.66
N PRO A 381 -22.90 28.12 11.28
CA PRO A 381 -22.42 29.30 10.57
C PRO A 381 -21.22 28.96 9.68
N ALA A 382 -21.14 29.53 8.48
CA ALA A 382 -20.11 29.19 7.48
C ALA A 382 -18.67 29.29 7.99
N LYS A 383 -18.40 30.14 9.00
CA LYS A 383 -17.07 30.29 9.63
C LYS A 383 -16.66 29.10 10.52
N SER A 384 -17.62 28.29 10.98
CA SER A 384 -17.40 27.13 11.87
C SER A 384 -17.34 25.81 11.10
N ARG A 385 -17.76 25.78 9.84
CA ARG A 385 -17.73 24.59 8.99
C ARG A 385 -16.28 24.15 8.73
N LEU A 386 -15.99 22.87 8.95
CA LEU A 386 -14.66 22.31 8.84
C LEU A 386 -14.34 21.98 7.38
N TYR A 387 -13.58 22.85 6.71
CA TYR A 387 -13.15 22.59 5.34
C TYR A 387 -11.79 21.88 5.29
N VAL A 388 -11.79 20.64 4.81
CA VAL A 388 -10.60 19.81 4.63
C VAL A 388 -10.39 19.48 3.16
N THR A 389 -9.18 19.72 2.67
CA THR A 389 -8.71 19.20 1.39
C THR A 389 -8.09 17.83 1.62
N PHE A 390 -8.65 16.80 1.01
CA PHE A 390 -8.16 15.43 1.17
C PHE A 390 -7.10 15.08 0.14
N VAL A 391 -6.08 14.38 0.58
CA VAL A 391 -5.14 13.63 -0.26
C VAL A 391 -5.42 12.16 -0.01
N ASP A 392 -5.84 11.44 -1.05
CA ASP A 392 -6.03 10.00 -0.96
C ASP A 392 -4.69 9.31 -0.67
N THR A 393 -4.68 8.45 0.33
CA THR A 393 -3.51 7.62 0.65
C THR A 393 -3.58 6.26 -0.01
N TRP A 394 -4.71 5.86 -0.61
CA TRP A 394 -4.91 4.52 -1.18
C TRP A 394 -4.57 3.38 -0.22
N SER A 395 -4.86 3.58 1.08
CA SER A 395 -4.55 2.64 2.18
C SER A 395 -3.06 2.39 2.39
N ARG A 396 -2.18 3.25 1.85
CA ARG A 396 -0.76 3.21 2.12
C ARG A 396 -0.49 3.52 3.60
N PRO A 397 0.43 2.79 4.27
CA PRO A 397 0.68 2.89 5.70
C PRO A 397 1.51 4.14 6.08
N PHE A 398 1.17 5.31 5.54
CA PHE A 398 1.80 6.58 5.93
C PHE A 398 1.65 6.80 7.43
N THR A 399 2.76 7.12 8.09
CA THR A 399 2.76 7.41 9.50
C THR A 399 2.14 8.77 9.81
N PRO A 400 1.87 9.07 11.10
CA PRO A 400 1.33 10.37 11.50
C PRO A 400 2.26 11.58 11.35
N TRP A 401 3.51 11.41 10.90
CA TRP A 401 4.54 12.46 11.01
C TRP A 401 4.98 13.03 9.65
N PRO A 402 4.14 13.85 9.00
CA PRO A 402 4.48 14.46 7.71
C PRO A 402 5.60 15.51 7.83
N ARG A 403 6.07 15.84 9.05
CA ARG A 403 7.18 16.74 9.31
C ARG A 403 8.50 16.20 8.76
N ASP A 404 8.80 14.93 8.99
CA ASP A 404 10.14 14.36 8.79
C ASP A 404 10.48 14.02 7.33
N PRO A 405 9.59 13.44 6.51
CA PRO A 405 9.98 12.94 5.20
C PRO A 405 10.27 14.06 4.19
N PHE A 406 9.77 15.29 4.40
CA PHE A 406 9.95 16.38 3.44
C PHE A 406 9.90 17.78 4.05
N ILE A 407 10.52 18.73 3.34
CA ILE A 407 10.42 20.17 3.58
C ILE A 407 9.44 20.77 2.58
N VAL A 408 8.58 21.70 3.03
CA VAL A 408 7.70 22.47 2.14
C VAL A 408 8.36 23.81 1.81
N ALA A 409 8.97 23.91 0.63
CA ALA A 409 9.67 25.10 0.14
C ALA A 409 8.88 25.79 -1.00
N ARG A 410 9.41 26.92 -1.48
CA ARG A 410 8.93 27.59 -2.69
C ARG A 410 10.05 27.86 -3.67
N ASN A 411 9.77 27.80 -4.97
CA ASN A 411 10.72 28.27 -5.98
C ASN A 411 10.65 29.80 -6.15
N SER A 412 11.45 30.34 -7.07
CA SER A 412 11.47 31.78 -7.40
C SER A 412 10.13 32.32 -7.92
N SER A 413 9.31 31.50 -8.57
CA SER A 413 7.97 31.87 -9.04
C SER A 413 6.88 31.74 -7.96
N GLY A 414 7.26 31.39 -6.72
CA GLY A 414 6.32 31.19 -5.60
C GLY A 414 5.59 29.84 -5.59
N ARG A 415 5.85 28.96 -6.58
CA ARG A 415 5.27 27.61 -6.69
C ARG A 415 5.78 26.72 -5.56
N VAL A 416 4.90 25.87 -5.03
CA VAL A 416 5.22 24.94 -3.93
C VAL A 416 6.14 23.82 -4.42
N VAL A 417 7.21 23.57 -3.67
CA VAL A 417 8.15 22.48 -3.92
C VAL A 417 8.34 21.68 -2.63
N PHE A 418 7.94 20.42 -2.65
CA PHE A 418 8.23 19.45 -1.60
C PHE A 418 9.65 18.90 -1.81
N VAL A 419 10.51 19.03 -0.79
CA VAL A 419 11.89 18.54 -0.85
C VAL A 419 12.01 17.34 0.07
N ASN A 420 12.05 16.14 -0.51
CA ASN A 420 12.18 14.88 0.22
C ASN A 420 13.56 14.72 0.83
N ARG A 421 13.61 14.06 1.99
CA ARG A 421 14.86 13.52 2.52
C ARG A 421 15.35 12.36 1.64
N PRO A 422 16.66 12.25 1.38
CA PRO A 422 17.21 11.20 0.52
C PRO A 422 17.33 9.83 1.21
N ASN A 423 17.37 9.76 2.54
CA ASN A 423 17.51 8.50 3.26
C ASN A 423 16.17 8.00 3.78
N VAL A 424 15.99 6.68 3.69
CA VAL A 424 14.81 5.97 4.17
C VAL A 424 14.86 5.83 5.69
N GLN A 425 13.71 5.95 6.35
CA GLN A 425 13.60 5.60 7.77
C GLN A 425 13.14 4.15 7.89
N ALA A 426 13.88 3.34 8.66
CA ALA A 426 13.51 1.96 8.91
C ALA A 426 12.11 1.89 9.54
N LYS A 427 11.27 0.97 9.06
CA LYS A 427 9.86 0.77 9.45
C LYS A 427 8.92 1.93 9.11
N ARG A 428 9.42 2.93 8.36
CA ARG A 428 8.70 4.12 7.88
C ARG A 428 9.06 4.41 6.42
N GLU A 429 9.42 3.38 5.68
CA GLU A 429 9.92 3.48 4.31
C GLU A 429 8.94 4.23 3.43
N GLU A 430 7.65 3.95 3.63
CA GLU A 430 6.57 4.49 2.84
C GLU A 430 6.38 6.00 3.00
N ASP A 431 6.84 6.60 4.10
CA ASP A 431 6.70 8.04 4.33
C ASP A 431 7.42 8.89 3.28
N GLN A 432 8.45 8.34 2.61
CA GLN A 432 9.11 9.02 1.50
C GLN A 432 8.15 9.35 0.35
N ASN A 433 7.08 8.57 0.20
CA ASN A 433 6.10 8.74 -0.85
C ASN A 433 4.97 9.73 -0.50
N MET A 434 4.94 10.31 0.71
CA MET A 434 3.91 11.28 1.10
C MET A 434 3.89 12.51 0.18
N SER A 435 5.06 13.09 -0.15
CA SER A 435 5.14 14.27 -1.00
C SER A 435 4.63 14.01 -2.41
N ARG A 436 4.87 12.80 -2.93
CA ARG A 436 4.37 12.36 -4.22
C ARG A 436 2.86 12.19 -4.20
N ALA A 437 2.31 11.51 -3.19
CA ALA A 437 0.86 11.35 -3.03
C ALA A 437 0.15 12.70 -3.01
N ILE A 438 0.76 13.70 -2.35
CA ILE A 438 0.28 15.09 -2.35
C ILE A 438 0.35 15.70 -3.77
N VAL A 439 1.51 15.63 -4.44
CA VAL A 439 1.71 16.29 -5.76
C VAL A 439 0.87 15.65 -6.86
N GLN A 440 0.60 14.34 -6.82
CA GLN A 440 -0.31 13.67 -7.77
C GLN A 440 -1.74 14.21 -7.70
N GLN A 441 -2.13 14.80 -6.56
CA GLN A 441 -3.46 15.34 -6.32
C GLN A 441 -3.43 16.87 -6.17
N TRP A 442 -2.29 17.51 -6.50
CA TRP A 442 -2.09 18.95 -6.43
C TRP A 442 -1.26 19.45 -7.61
N ASP A 443 -1.94 19.82 -8.70
CA ASP A 443 -1.37 20.18 -10.01
C ASP A 443 -0.27 21.27 -9.95
N ASP A 444 -0.42 22.23 -9.04
CA ASP A 444 0.51 23.35 -8.85
C ASP A 444 1.68 23.07 -7.90
N ALA A 445 1.77 21.88 -7.33
CA ALA A 445 2.92 21.48 -6.53
C ALA A 445 3.96 20.71 -7.37
N ARG A 446 5.19 20.62 -6.88
CA ARG A 446 6.24 19.73 -7.40
C ARG A 446 6.97 19.09 -6.24
N TRP A 447 7.68 18.01 -6.49
CA TRP A 447 8.59 17.43 -5.51
C TRP A 447 9.97 17.12 -6.10
N THR A 448 10.96 17.08 -5.23
CA THR A 448 12.38 16.89 -5.52
C THR A 448 13.06 16.25 -4.30
N VAL A 449 14.33 15.85 -4.39
CA VAL A 449 15.08 15.21 -3.29
C VAL A 449 16.22 16.12 -2.83
N ALA A 450 16.45 16.23 -1.52
CA ALA A 450 17.56 16.98 -0.96
C ALA A 450 18.93 16.32 -1.27
N PRO A 451 20.02 17.12 -1.29
CA PRO A 451 21.38 16.59 -1.49
C PRO A 451 21.97 15.97 -0.22
N ILE A 452 21.32 16.14 0.92
CA ILE A 452 21.78 15.69 2.24
C ILE A 452 20.62 15.13 3.04
N ALA A 453 20.90 14.07 3.82
CA ALA A 453 19.96 13.53 4.80
C ALA A 453 19.62 14.59 5.84
N PHE A 454 18.35 14.68 6.22
CA PHE A 454 17.90 15.56 7.30
C PHE A 454 16.78 14.89 8.08
N HIS A 455 16.59 15.34 9.32
CA HIS A 455 15.44 15.02 10.15
C HIS A 455 14.84 16.33 10.65
N ASN A 456 13.65 16.70 10.17
CA ASN A 456 13.09 18.02 10.47
C ASN A 456 12.74 18.18 11.96
N GLY A 457 12.44 17.09 12.69
CA GLY A 457 12.34 17.13 14.17
C GLY A 457 13.63 17.57 14.88
N ASN A 458 14.79 17.46 14.22
CA ASN A 458 16.09 17.86 14.76
C ASN A 458 16.57 19.24 14.25
N ILE A 459 15.76 19.96 13.47
CA ILE A 459 16.13 21.23 12.85
C ILE A 459 15.16 22.34 13.28
N LEU A 460 15.65 23.31 14.04
CA LEU A 460 14.87 24.46 14.50
C LEU A 460 15.22 25.70 13.66
N LEU A 461 14.23 26.26 12.96
CA LEU A 461 14.46 27.28 11.92
C LEU A 461 13.97 28.66 12.38
N THR A 462 14.90 29.56 12.71
CA THR A 462 14.61 30.99 12.83
C THR A 462 14.79 31.69 11.47
N PRO A 463 14.40 32.98 11.33
CA PRO A 463 14.59 33.71 10.07
C PRO A 463 16.05 33.76 9.60
N SER A 464 16.98 33.86 10.55
CA SER A 464 18.41 34.04 10.28
C SER A 464 19.25 32.78 10.47
N THR A 465 18.78 31.78 11.22
CA THR A 465 19.64 30.72 11.74
C THR A 465 18.96 29.36 11.69
N VAL A 466 19.75 28.33 11.39
CA VAL A 466 19.39 26.92 11.54
C VAL A 466 20.04 26.42 12.83
N TRP A 467 19.23 26.07 13.82
CA TRP A 467 19.70 25.53 15.09
C TRP A 467 19.61 24.01 15.08
N ILE A 468 20.71 23.36 15.47
CA ILE A 468 20.87 21.91 15.46
C ILE A 468 21.57 21.42 16.73
N SER A 469 21.55 20.11 16.96
CA SER A 469 22.45 19.41 17.88
C SER A 469 23.46 18.58 17.11
N ILE A 470 24.47 18.03 17.78
CA ILE A 470 25.39 17.05 17.16
C ILE A 470 24.63 15.81 16.61
N HIS A 471 23.54 15.41 17.27
CA HIS A 471 22.70 14.27 16.89
C HIS A 471 21.94 14.52 15.58
N THR A 472 21.71 15.78 15.21
CA THR A 472 20.99 16.16 13.98
C THR A 472 21.66 15.64 12.71
N LEU A 473 23.00 15.57 12.72
CA LEU A 473 23.81 15.25 11.55
C LEU A 473 24.30 13.81 11.54
N GLU A 474 23.91 13.00 12.54
CA GLU A 474 24.39 11.62 12.71
C GLU A 474 24.30 10.78 11.42
N PRO A 475 23.17 10.71 10.69
CA PRO A 475 23.10 9.90 9.47
C PRO A 475 24.12 10.34 8.41
N ARG A 476 24.40 11.65 8.31
CA ARG A 476 25.38 12.18 7.36
C ARG A 476 26.81 11.93 7.84
N VAL A 477 27.06 12.06 9.13
CA VAL A 477 28.38 11.84 9.73
C VAL A 477 28.79 10.38 9.59
N LEU A 478 27.88 9.44 9.89
CA LEU A 478 28.09 8.01 9.71
C LEU A 478 28.39 7.67 8.25
N ALA A 479 27.64 8.23 7.30
CA ALA A 479 27.89 8.05 5.87
C ALA A 479 29.26 8.61 5.43
N LEU A 480 29.73 9.71 6.01
CA LEU A 480 31.05 10.29 5.71
C LEU A 480 32.21 9.49 6.31
N LEU A 481 31.96 8.85 7.46
CA LEU A 481 32.95 8.01 8.14
C LEU A 481 32.96 6.55 7.63
N GLY A 482 31.93 6.13 6.89
CA GLY A 482 31.75 4.74 6.48
C GLY A 482 31.46 3.82 7.67
N LEU A 483 30.70 4.33 8.66
CA LEU A 483 30.33 3.60 9.87
C LEU A 483 28.82 3.32 9.88
N ASP A 484 28.43 2.20 10.50
CA ASP A 484 27.01 1.83 10.66
C ASP A 484 26.41 2.33 11.98
N HIS A 485 27.25 2.74 12.94
CA HIS A 485 26.84 3.27 14.24
C HIS A 485 27.84 4.31 14.76
N VAL A 486 27.39 5.13 15.72
CA VAL A 486 28.24 6.14 16.37
C VAL A 486 29.29 5.41 17.23
N PRO A 487 30.60 5.69 17.07
CA PRO A 487 31.69 4.96 17.73
C PRO A 487 31.89 5.42 19.18
N THR A 488 30.83 5.29 20.00
CA THR A 488 30.77 5.77 21.39
C THR A 488 31.85 5.18 22.29
N GLU A 489 32.29 3.96 21.98
CA GLU A 489 33.38 3.24 22.64
C GLU A 489 34.73 3.95 22.54
N THR A 490 34.89 4.85 21.56
CA THR A 490 36.12 5.64 21.35
C THR A 490 36.07 7.02 22.01
N PHE A 491 34.92 7.45 22.55
CA PHE A 491 34.73 8.81 23.04
C PHE A 491 35.36 9.09 24.41
N ASN A 492 36.06 8.12 24.98
CA ASN A 492 36.98 8.32 26.10
C ASN A 492 38.31 8.97 25.68
N ASP A 493 38.65 8.96 24.39
CA ASP A 493 39.83 9.62 23.82
C ASP A 493 39.46 10.98 23.20
N ALA A 494 40.09 12.05 23.69
CA ALA A 494 39.88 13.41 23.17
C ALA A 494 40.25 13.53 21.69
N ALA A 495 41.23 12.77 21.20
CA ALA A 495 41.60 12.79 19.78
C ALA A 495 40.53 12.11 18.91
N ALA A 496 39.93 11.01 19.37
CA ALA A 496 38.78 10.39 18.72
C ALA A 496 37.56 11.33 18.68
N VAL A 497 37.24 12.00 19.79
CA VAL A 497 36.18 13.02 19.85
C VAL A 497 36.47 14.14 18.86
N ALA A 498 37.71 14.66 18.80
CA ALA A 498 38.10 15.71 17.86
C ALA A 498 37.89 15.28 16.39
N ARG A 499 38.26 14.05 16.03
CA ARG A 499 38.03 13.49 14.68
C ARG A 499 36.54 13.45 14.35
N TYR A 500 35.72 12.92 15.25
CA TYR A 500 34.27 12.84 15.07
C TYR A 500 33.63 14.24 14.90
N LEU A 501 34.01 15.19 15.77
CA LEU A 501 33.52 16.58 15.70
C LEU A 501 33.94 17.30 14.41
N SER A 502 35.13 17.00 13.87
CA SER A 502 35.58 17.60 12.60
C SER A 502 34.65 17.22 11.42
N VAL A 503 34.14 15.99 11.43
CA VAL A 503 33.18 15.49 10.42
C VAL A 503 31.79 16.08 10.65
N ILE A 504 31.35 16.20 11.91
CA ILE A 504 30.12 16.94 12.26
C ILE A 504 30.16 18.37 11.71
N GLN A 505 31.27 19.09 11.92
CA GLN A 505 31.42 20.45 11.41
C GLN A 505 31.41 20.50 9.88
N ALA A 506 31.97 19.50 9.19
CA ALA A 506 31.89 19.39 7.74
C ALA A 506 30.44 19.19 7.26
N ALA A 507 29.69 18.29 7.90
CA ALA A 507 28.27 18.07 7.61
C ALA A 507 27.41 19.31 7.93
N ALA A 508 27.74 20.06 8.99
CA ALA A 508 27.06 21.32 9.32
C ALA A 508 27.27 22.38 8.22
N ARG A 509 28.47 22.45 7.62
CA ARG A 509 28.74 23.34 6.47
C ARG A 509 27.96 22.94 5.22
N GLU A 510 27.74 21.65 5.00
CA GLU A 510 26.83 21.16 3.95
C GLU A 510 25.39 21.62 4.19
N LEU A 511 24.89 21.46 5.42
CA LEU A 511 23.56 21.91 5.83
C LEU A 511 23.39 23.43 5.69
N GLN A 512 24.41 24.20 6.06
CA GLN A 512 24.43 25.66 5.91
C GLN A 512 24.32 26.09 4.44
N ARG A 513 25.04 25.40 3.53
CA ARG A 513 24.92 25.65 2.09
C ARG A 513 23.51 25.35 1.60
N PHE A 514 22.92 24.25 2.08
CA PHE A 514 21.57 23.81 1.72
C PHE A 514 20.47 24.81 2.15
N TYR A 515 20.48 25.25 3.40
CA TYR A 515 19.50 26.20 3.93
C TYR A 515 19.80 27.66 3.58
N ARG A 516 21.02 27.96 3.11
CA ARG A 516 21.54 29.32 2.87
C ARG A 516 21.38 30.22 4.08
N ARG A 517 21.60 29.65 5.27
CA ARG A 517 21.51 30.30 6.57
C ARG A 517 22.62 29.75 7.49
N PRO A 518 23.23 30.59 8.34
CA PRO A 518 24.12 30.14 9.39
C PRO A 518 23.55 28.95 10.16
N VAL A 519 24.37 27.91 10.34
CA VAL A 519 24.06 26.76 11.20
C VAL A 519 24.76 26.96 12.54
N ARG A 520 24.03 26.83 13.65
CA ARG A 520 24.55 26.91 15.02
C ARG A 520 24.13 25.70 15.84
N PHE A 521 25.01 25.30 16.75
CA PHE A 521 24.71 24.24 17.70
C PHE A 521 23.99 24.83 18.92
N VAL A 522 23.01 24.12 19.45
CA VAL A 522 22.27 24.53 20.65
C VAL A 522 23.05 24.27 21.95
N HIS A 523 24.25 23.71 21.87
CA HIS A 523 25.09 23.29 22.99
C HIS A 523 26.57 23.51 22.62
N PRO A 524 27.52 23.47 23.57
CA PRO A 524 28.93 23.66 23.25
C PRO A 524 29.46 22.52 22.38
N VAL A 525 30.40 22.85 21.50
CA VAL A 525 31.10 21.89 20.63
C VAL A 525 32.59 21.98 20.90
N ALA A 526 33.11 21.07 21.72
CA ALA A 526 34.52 21.01 22.10
C ALA A 526 35.00 19.56 22.19
N ALA A 527 36.27 19.33 21.89
CA ALA A 527 36.91 18.01 21.96
C ALA A 527 37.18 17.61 23.42
N SER A 528 36.12 17.30 24.17
CA SER A 528 36.16 16.84 25.56
C SER A 528 35.34 15.56 25.69
N PRO A 529 35.95 14.44 26.13
CA PRO A 529 35.23 13.22 26.49
C PRO A 529 34.08 13.45 27.47
N GLU A 530 34.29 14.29 28.49
CA GLU A 530 33.31 14.59 29.53
C GLU A 530 32.11 15.36 28.97
N LEU A 531 32.36 16.34 28.09
CA LEU A 531 31.29 17.03 27.38
C LEU A 531 30.53 16.06 26.47
N MET A 532 31.24 15.22 25.70
CA MET A 532 30.63 14.25 24.81
C MET A 532 29.72 13.27 25.55
N GLN A 533 30.13 12.82 26.74
CA GLN A 533 29.30 12.01 27.62
C GLN A 533 28.01 12.73 28.03
N ARG A 534 28.07 14.00 28.43
CA ARG A 534 26.85 14.77 28.78
C ARG A 534 25.96 15.02 27.57
N LEU A 535 26.55 15.25 26.40
CA LEU A 535 25.80 15.43 25.15
C LEU A 535 25.09 14.14 24.71
N SER A 536 25.63 12.96 25.04
CA SER A 536 24.99 11.67 24.76
C SER A 536 23.60 11.53 25.41
N GLY A 537 23.33 12.26 26.50
CA GLY A 537 22.02 12.26 27.16
C GLY A 537 20.86 12.79 26.30
N GLY A 538 21.17 13.56 25.25
CA GLY A 538 20.19 14.00 24.25
C GLY A 538 19.96 13.01 23.10
N ALA A 539 20.74 11.93 23.01
CA ALA A 539 20.63 10.97 21.92
C ALA A 539 19.29 10.22 21.98
N GLY A 540 18.69 9.98 20.81
CA GLY A 540 17.40 9.30 20.69
C GLY A 540 16.17 10.18 20.94
N PHE A 541 16.35 11.48 21.20
CA PHE A 541 15.24 12.45 21.30
C PHE A 541 15.33 13.48 20.19
N ASP A 542 14.19 13.76 19.55
CA ASP A 542 14.11 14.87 18.60
C ASP A 542 14.28 16.22 19.29
N LEU A 543 15.12 17.07 18.72
CA LEU A 543 15.45 18.37 19.30
C LEU A 543 14.20 19.24 19.54
N ASP A 544 13.21 19.17 18.65
CA ASP A 544 11.96 19.93 18.78
C ASP A 544 11.04 19.45 19.92
N SER A 545 11.33 18.30 20.50
CA SER A 545 10.63 17.75 21.66
C SER A 545 11.24 18.21 22.98
N VAL A 546 12.42 18.83 22.94
CA VAL A 546 13.15 19.26 24.13
C VAL A 546 13.58 20.73 24.11
N VAL A 547 13.59 21.37 22.93
CA VAL A 547 13.99 22.77 22.76
C VAL A 547 13.04 23.47 21.80
N THR A 548 12.65 24.70 22.13
CA THR A 548 11.91 25.61 21.26
C THR A 548 12.67 26.92 21.15
N ILE A 549 13.14 27.26 19.95
CA ILE A 549 13.76 28.57 19.69
C ILE A 549 12.69 29.53 19.14
N LEU A 550 12.51 30.67 19.80
CA LEU A 550 11.57 31.69 19.39
C LEU A 550 12.27 32.79 18.57
N PRO A 551 11.67 33.27 17.47
CA PRO A 551 12.25 34.33 16.63
C PRO A 551 12.59 35.65 17.32
N ASN A 552 12.13 35.90 18.55
CA ASN A 552 12.36 37.14 19.31
C ASN A 552 13.56 37.03 20.30
N GLY A 553 14.46 36.06 20.12
CA GLY A 553 15.64 35.89 20.97
C GLY A 553 15.37 35.18 22.30
N ASN A 554 14.20 34.57 22.47
CA ASN A 554 13.90 33.69 23.60
C ASN A 554 14.06 32.22 23.19
N ALA A 555 14.43 31.37 24.15
CA ALA A 555 14.40 29.93 23.99
C ALA A 555 13.68 29.28 25.17
N LEU A 556 12.98 28.19 24.91
CA LEU A 556 12.38 27.34 25.94
C LEU A 556 13.08 25.99 25.89
N VAL A 557 13.65 25.57 27.01
CA VAL A 557 14.38 24.31 27.13
C VAL A 557 13.66 23.44 28.14
N GLY A 558 13.48 22.16 27.81
CA GLY A 558 12.89 21.17 28.71
C GLY A 558 13.66 21.07 30.03
N ASP A 559 12.96 20.63 31.06
CA ASP A 559 13.47 20.45 32.41
C ASP A 559 12.73 19.29 33.08
N THR A 560 13.45 18.19 33.30
CA THR A 560 12.90 16.96 33.87
C THR A 560 12.65 17.09 35.37
N ASN A 561 13.39 17.96 36.06
CA ASN A 561 13.15 18.26 37.48
C ASN A 561 11.85 19.06 37.65
N LEU A 562 11.61 20.01 36.75
CA LEU A 562 10.35 20.75 36.69
C LEU A 562 9.19 19.83 36.31
N GLY A 563 9.43 18.90 35.37
CA GLY A 563 8.48 17.84 35.03
C GLY A 563 8.11 16.99 36.25
N LEU A 564 9.08 16.52 37.03
CA LEU A 564 8.85 15.76 38.26
C LEU A 564 8.03 16.54 39.28
N THR A 565 8.29 17.84 39.44
CA THR A 565 7.48 18.72 40.30
C THR A 565 6.02 18.76 39.85
N VAL A 566 5.78 18.92 38.54
CA VAL A 566 4.43 18.88 37.96
C VAL A 566 3.78 17.51 38.18
N ALA A 567 4.51 16.42 37.92
CA ALA A 567 4.00 15.06 38.07
C ALA A 567 3.52 14.75 39.50
N ARG A 568 4.22 15.23 40.52
CA ARG A 568 3.87 15.03 41.94
C ARG A 568 2.62 15.78 42.38
N GLN A 569 2.26 16.86 41.68
CA GLN A 569 1.14 17.74 42.04
C GLN A 569 -0.07 17.57 41.13
N ALA A 570 0.08 16.84 40.02
CA ALA A 570 -0.93 16.74 38.99
C ALA A 570 -2.01 15.69 39.29
N ASP A 571 -3.23 15.98 38.86
CA ASP A 571 -4.28 14.97 38.68
C ASP A 571 -4.03 14.21 37.37
N TRP A 572 -3.75 12.91 37.49
CA TRP A 572 -3.46 12.02 36.37
C TRP A 572 -4.71 11.39 35.75
N SER A 573 -5.91 11.63 36.30
CA SER A 573 -7.14 10.93 35.90
C SER A 573 -7.45 11.05 34.41
N ALA A 574 -7.26 12.22 33.81
CA ALA A 574 -7.47 12.43 32.38
C ALA A 574 -6.42 11.69 31.53
N VAL A 575 -5.14 11.75 31.94
CA VAL A 575 -4.04 11.05 31.26
C VAL A 575 -4.24 9.54 31.33
N GLN A 576 -4.58 8.98 32.49
CA GLN A 576 -4.86 7.56 32.67
C GLN A 576 -5.96 7.05 31.71
N ARG A 577 -7.04 7.83 31.54
CA ARG A 577 -8.15 7.45 30.65
C ARG A 577 -7.78 7.54 29.17
N GLU A 578 -7.16 8.64 28.75
CA GLU A 578 -6.89 8.93 27.33
C GLU A 578 -5.64 8.20 26.83
N TYR A 579 -4.54 8.20 27.60
CA TYR A 579 -3.28 7.54 27.23
C TYR A 579 -3.27 6.05 27.57
N LYS A 580 -4.28 5.54 28.31
CA LYS A 580 -4.31 4.17 28.84
C LYS A 580 -3.11 3.87 29.74
N LEU A 581 -2.69 4.86 30.52
CA LEU A 581 -1.59 4.76 31.48
C LEU A 581 -2.04 3.94 32.71
N LYS A 582 -1.28 2.89 33.06
CA LYS A 582 -1.55 1.98 34.19
C LYS A 582 -0.57 2.08 35.35
N GLY A 583 0.64 2.61 35.12
CA GLY A 583 1.70 2.64 36.12
C GLY A 583 2.01 4.04 36.67
N ASP A 584 2.84 4.08 37.71
CA ASP A 584 3.31 5.32 38.32
C ASP A 584 4.48 5.92 37.53
N VAL A 585 4.29 7.14 37.03
CA VAL A 585 5.26 7.88 36.22
C VAL A 585 6.35 8.52 37.08
N ILE A 586 6.11 8.73 38.38
CA ILE A 586 7.03 9.43 39.29
C ILE A 586 8.33 8.65 39.44
N VAL A 587 8.26 7.32 39.63
CA VAL A 587 9.42 6.45 39.76
C VAL A 587 10.29 6.49 38.50
N ALA A 588 9.66 6.51 37.32
CA ALA A 588 10.35 6.54 36.05
C ALA A 588 11.19 7.82 35.84
N GLN A 589 10.85 8.93 36.50
CA GLN A 589 11.63 10.18 36.39
C GLN A 589 13.00 10.11 37.09
N SER A 590 13.25 9.06 37.89
CA SER A 590 14.54 8.87 38.57
C SER A 590 15.51 7.97 37.78
N ALA A 591 15.13 7.52 36.58
CA ALA A 591 15.97 6.64 35.77
C ALA A 591 17.26 7.34 35.29
N SER A 592 18.35 6.58 35.17
CA SER A 592 19.67 7.11 34.75
C SER A 592 19.61 7.89 33.43
N LYS A 593 18.78 7.44 32.49
CA LYS A 593 18.56 8.12 31.20
C LYS A 593 17.92 9.51 31.35
N VAL A 594 17.03 9.69 32.33
CA VAL A 594 16.40 11.00 32.63
C VAL A 594 17.44 11.95 33.24
N ILE A 595 18.33 11.44 34.10
CA ILE A 595 19.43 12.21 34.66
C ILE A 595 20.39 12.67 33.55
N ALA A 596 20.75 11.78 32.63
CA ALA A 596 21.59 12.11 31.48
C ALA A 596 20.93 13.15 30.56
N LEU A 597 19.62 13.00 30.30
CA LEU A 597 18.85 13.99 29.55
C LEU A 597 18.86 15.37 30.21
N GLN A 598 18.67 15.45 31.53
CA GLN A 598 18.74 16.72 32.26
C GLN A 598 20.11 17.39 32.16
N GLN A 599 21.20 16.62 32.17
CA GLN A 599 22.55 17.15 31.97
C GLN A 599 22.71 17.76 30.57
N PHE A 600 22.24 17.07 29.54
CA PHE A 600 22.20 17.60 28.17
C PHE A 600 21.39 18.91 28.11
N LEU A 601 20.21 18.95 28.72
CA LEU A 601 19.35 20.15 28.75
C LEU A 601 19.98 21.33 29.49
N ASN A 602 20.89 21.07 30.44
CA ASN A 602 21.67 22.11 31.10
C ASN A 602 22.76 22.67 30.19
N GLU A 603 23.47 21.83 29.44
CA GLU A 603 24.44 22.26 28.44
C GLU A 603 23.76 23.12 27.35
N VAL A 604 22.57 22.71 26.91
CA VAL A 604 21.78 23.46 25.94
C VAL A 604 21.39 24.84 26.47
N ALA A 605 20.82 24.91 27.66
CA ALA A 605 20.42 26.18 28.25
C ALA A 605 21.61 27.13 28.44
N GLY A 606 22.75 26.61 28.91
CA GLY A 606 23.96 27.39 29.11
C GLY A 606 24.56 27.93 27.82
N GLU A 607 24.56 27.15 26.73
CA GLU A 607 25.02 27.64 25.42
C GLU A 607 24.09 28.70 24.85
N LEU A 608 22.77 28.47 24.87
CA LEU A 608 21.80 29.44 24.34
C LEU A 608 21.86 30.77 25.10
N GLN A 609 22.11 30.74 26.42
CA GLN A 609 22.38 31.95 27.22
C GLN A 609 23.68 32.64 26.81
N ARG A 610 24.78 31.88 26.59
CA ARG A 610 26.04 32.43 26.07
C ARG A 610 25.88 33.05 24.68
N ASP A 611 24.98 32.51 23.87
CA ASP A 611 24.58 33.03 22.57
C ASP A 611 23.65 34.26 22.65
N GLY A 612 23.36 34.76 23.86
CA GLY A 612 22.60 35.98 24.11
C GLY A 612 21.08 35.79 24.16
N MET A 613 20.59 34.54 24.21
CA MET A 613 19.15 34.28 24.34
C MET A 613 18.67 34.38 25.78
N THR A 614 17.42 34.82 25.95
CA THR A 614 16.71 34.63 27.23
C THR A 614 16.15 33.21 27.27
N VAL A 615 16.66 32.38 28.18
CA VAL A 615 16.25 30.97 28.30
C VAL A 615 15.22 30.80 29.41
N HIS A 616 14.12 30.13 29.07
CA HIS A 616 13.05 29.72 29.97
C HIS A 616 13.01 28.18 30.09
N ARG A 617 12.54 27.66 31.22
CA ARG A 617 12.39 26.21 31.44
C ARG A 617 10.93 25.78 31.27
N LEU A 618 10.74 24.64 30.60
CA LEU A 618 9.44 23.97 30.47
C LEU A 618 9.47 22.61 31.17
N PRO A 619 8.37 22.17 31.80
CA PRO A 619 8.29 20.81 32.34
C PRO A 619 8.49 19.80 31.21
N LEU A 620 9.21 18.73 31.51
CA LEU A 620 9.44 17.61 30.59
C LEU A 620 9.34 16.30 31.35
N LEU A 621 8.58 15.33 30.83
CA LEU A 621 8.42 14.03 31.45
C LEU A 621 8.83 12.92 30.48
N ASN A 622 9.63 11.98 30.95
CA ASN A 622 9.97 10.77 30.19
C ASN A 622 9.10 9.62 30.68
N ILE A 623 8.28 9.06 29.81
CA ILE A 623 7.29 8.03 30.18
C ILE A 623 7.66 6.72 29.47
N PRO A 624 8.01 5.66 30.21
CA PRO A 624 8.21 4.34 29.64
C PRO A 624 6.93 3.79 29.03
N ALA A 625 7.02 3.22 27.84
CA ALA A 625 5.89 2.60 27.16
C ALA A 625 5.33 1.40 27.93
N SER A 626 6.14 0.76 28.78
CA SER A 626 5.69 -0.31 29.69
C SER A 626 4.61 0.13 30.68
N LEU A 627 4.45 1.44 30.91
CA LEU A 627 3.37 1.99 31.74
C LEU A 627 2.05 2.14 30.96
N LEU A 628 2.04 1.93 29.63
CA LEU A 628 0.86 2.05 28.78
C LEU A 628 0.21 0.70 28.53
N ALA A 629 -1.12 0.66 28.53
CA ALA A 629 -1.90 -0.47 28.07
C ALA A 629 -2.28 -0.32 26.60
N GLN A 630 -1.27 -0.28 25.73
CA GLN A 630 -1.45 -0.17 24.28
C GLN A 630 -0.54 -1.16 23.55
N GLU A 631 -1.06 -1.73 22.47
CA GLU A 631 -0.30 -2.64 21.60
C GLU A 631 0.51 -1.87 20.55
N GLY A 632 1.49 -2.54 19.94
CA GLY A 632 2.27 -2.02 18.82
C GLY A 632 3.26 -0.90 19.18
N ILE A 633 3.64 -0.77 20.45
CA ILE A 633 4.74 0.09 20.88
C ILE A 633 5.97 -0.81 21.09
N PRO A 634 7.17 -0.46 20.56
CA PRO A 634 8.35 -1.29 20.72
C PRO A 634 8.70 -1.54 22.20
N GLU A 635 9.20 -2.73 22.51
CA GLU A 635 9.66 -3.07 23.86
C GLU A 635 10.80 -2.14 24.29
N GLY A 636 10.76 -1.68 25.55
CA GLY A 636 11.75 -0.73 26.08
C GLY A 636 11.67 0.69 25.53
N PHE A 637 10.67 1.00 24.68
CA PHE A 637 10.47 2.36 24.17
C PHE A 637 10.03 3.31 25.28
N GLU A 638 10.46 4.56 25.19
CA GLU A 638 10.06 5.64 26.10
C GLU A 638 9.69 6.85 25.25
N PHE A 639 8.66 7.59 25.65
CA PHE A 639 8.24 8.79 24.95
C PHE A 639 8.28 10.01 25.88
N LEU A 640 8.42 11.19 25.27
CA LEU A 640 8.40 12.44 25.99
C LEU A 640 6.98 13.02 26.03
N MET A 641 6.50 13.33 27.22
CA MET A 641 5.38 14.26 27.40
C MET A 641 5.97 15.67 27.58
N THR A 642 5.81 16.48 26.54
CA THR A 642 6.53 17.76 26.37
C THR A 642 5.61 18.88 25.90
N TRP A 643 5.98 20.11 26.27
CA TRP A 643 5.36 21.34 25.78
C TRP A 643 6.27 22.11 24.82
N ASN A 644 7.45 21.57 24.48
CA ASN A 644 8.37 22.14 23.51
C ASN A 644 7.96 21.86 22.05
N ASN A 645 7.21 20.77 21.83
CA ASN A 645 6.84 20.30 20.50
C ASN A 645 5.71 21.15 19.92
N VAL A 646 6.05 22.38 19.53
CA VAL A 646 5.11 23.42 19.09
C VAL A 646 5.44 23.97 17.72
N VAL A 647 4.41 24.45 17.04
CA VAL A 647 4.52 25.22 15.80
C VAL A 647 4.35 26.69 16.12
N ILE A 648 5.30 27.51 15.66
CA ILE A 648 5.25 28.96 15.83
C ILE A 648 4.63 29.62 14.59
N GLU A 649 3.75 30.59 14.84
CA GLU A 649 3.20 31.50 13.85
C GLU A 649 3.03 32.88 14.48
N LYS A 650 3.77 33.89 13.99
CA LYS A 650 3.75 35.26 14.54
C LYS A 650 4.08 35.27 16.04
N ARG A 651 3.14 35.67 16.92
CA ARG A 651 3.26 35.64 18.39
C ARG A 651 2.41 34.54 19.02
N ARG A 652 2.15 33.47 18.27
CA ARG A 652 1.35 32.33 18.68
C ARG A 652 2.17 31.06 18.58
N ALA A 653 2.01 30.20 19.57
CA ALA A 653 2.52 28.83 19.57
C ALA A 653 1.34 27.86 19.60
N GLU A 654 1.43 26.77 18.84
CA GLU A 654 0.43 25.71 18.78
C GLU A 654 1.05 24.39 19.21
N GLY A 655 0.43 23.70 20.17
CA GLY A 655 0.92 22.43 20.69
C GLY A 655 -0.23 21.50 21.09
N PHE A 656 0.10 20.27 21.48
CA PHE A 656 -0.87 19.37 22.10
C PHE A 656 -0.99 19.66 23.60
N ALA A 657 -2.21 19.60 24.13
CA ALA A 657 -2.43 19.52 25.56
C ALA A 657 -1.86 18.20 26.09
N SER A 658 -1.15 18.27 27.21
CA SER A 658 -0.67 17.08 27.92
C SER A 658 -1.81 16.34 28.63
N LEU A 659 -2.91 17.04 28.92
CA LEU A 659 -3.98 16.67 29.85
C LEU A 659 -3.57 16.68 31.33
N LEU A 660 -2.36 17.16 31.65
CA LEU A 660 -1.95 17.54 33.00
C LEU A 660 -2.20 19.04 33.20
N ALA A 661 -3.29 19.39 33.88
CA ALA A 661 -3.74 20.78 34.01
C ALA A 661 -2.64 21.72 34.56
N ALA A 662 -1.90 21.28 35.59
CA ALA A 662 -0.80 22.05 36.18
C ALA A 662 0.34 22.31 35.18
N GLY A 663 0.71 21.30 34.39
CA GLY A 663 1.75 21.44 33.36
C GLY A 663 1.29 22.32 32.19
N ASP A 664 0.07 22.15 31.72
CA ASP A 664 -0.54 22.97 30.67
C ASP A 664 -0.63 24.45 31.07
N GLU A 665 -0.98 24.74 32.33
CA GLU A 665 -1.03 26.10 32.86
C GLU A 665 0.37 26.71 32.97
N LEU A 666 1.34 25.96 33.53
CA LEU A 666 2.72 26.40 33.65
C LEU A 666 3.31 26.72 32.27
N ALA A 667 3.13 25.84 31.29
CA ALA A 667 3.59 26.08 29.93
C ALA A 667 2.99 27.35 29.33
N ARG A 668 1.67 27.59 29.50
CA ARG A 668 1.05 28.85 29.03
C ARG A 668 1.68 30.09 29.67
N LYS A 669 1.97 30.06 30.97
CA LYS A 669 2.66 31.17 31.68
C LYS A 669 4.07 31.37 31.14
N THR A 670 4.84 30.30 30.96
CA THR A 670 6.21 30.38 30.41
C THR A 670 6.23 30.93 28.99
N PHE A 671 5.35 30.46 28.10
CA PHE A 671 5.24 31.02 26.75
C PHE A 671 4.82 32.50 26.77
N ALA A 672 3.89 32.88 27.65
CA ALA A 672 3.47 34.27 27.81
C ALA A 672 4.63 35.17 28.28
N ALA A 673 5.45 34.69 29.22
CA ALA A 673 6.67 35.39 29.67
C ALA A 673 7.69 35.56 28.54
N ALA A 674 7.75 34.60 27.62
CA ALA A 674 8.59 34.69 26.41
C ALA A 674 7.94 35.51 25.26
N GLY A 675 6.74 36.08 25.47
CA GLY A 675 6.05 36.93 24.51
C GLY A 675 5.14 36.21 23.50
N TYR A 676 4.76 34.96 23.77
CA TYR A 676 3.93 34.13 22.90
C TYR A 676 2.67 33.63 23.60
N ARG A 677 1.56 33.57 22.86
CA ARG A 677 0.35 32.90 23.33
C ARG A 677 0.36 31.44 22.93
N LEU A 678 0.40 30.52 23.90
CA LEU A 678 0.31 29.09 23.67
C LEU A 678 -1.16 28.64 23.53
N HIS A 679 -1.47 28.01 22.40
CA HIS A 679 -2.74 27.33 22.13
C HIS A 679 -2.52 25.83 22.20
N LEU A 680 -3.14 25.19 23.19
CA LEU A 680 -3.10 23.74 23.36
C LEU A 680 -4.34 23.11 22.74
N PHE A 681 -4.12 22.19 21.80
CA PHE A 681 -5.16 21.44 21.12
C PHE A 681 -5.33 20.04 21.72
N PRO A 682 -6.49 19.38 21.51
CA PRO A 682 -6.67 17.99 21.91
C PRO A 682 -5.51 17.13 21.38
N PRO A 683 -4.92 16.26 22.21
CA PRO A 683 -3.80 15.44 21.79
C PRO A 683 -4.23 14.42 20.74
N LEU A 684 -3.34 14.15 19.78
CA LEU A 684 -3.35 12.92 19.01
C LEU A 684 -2.51 11.89 19.78
N VAL A 685 -3.15 11.14 20.68
CA VAL A 685 -2.45 10.35 21.71
C VAL A 685 -1.51 9.34 21.07
N ARG A 686 -1.96 8.66 20.02
CA ARG A 686 -1.13 7.65 19.32
C ARG A 686 0.15 8.25 18.73
N SER A 687 0.10 9.50 18.25
CA SER A 687 1.30 10.20 17.77
C SER A 687 2.29 10.48 18.89
N ILE A 688 1.80 10.80 20.10
CA ILE A 688 2.64 11.18 21.25
C ILE A 688 3.35 9.95 21.82
N VAL A 689 2.60 8.87 22.06
CA VAL A 689 3.15 7.64 22.67
C VAL A 689 4.14 6.92 21.76
N LEU A 690 4.11 7.19 20.46
CA LEU A 690 5.07 6.71 19.47
C LEU A 690 6.25 7.69 19.26
N GLY A 691 6.42 8.68 20.15
CA GLY A 691 7.59 9.57 20.18
C GLY A 691 7.44 10.91 19.46
N GLY A 692 6.25 11.25 18.96
CA GLY A 692 6.00 12.53 18.29
C GLY A 692 5.36 13.60 19.19
N GLY A 693 5.05 14.75 18.60
CA GLY A 693 4.22 15.79 19.18
C GLY A 693 3.49 16.60 18.10
N TYR A 694 2.99 17.80 18.42
CA TYR A 694 2.19 18.59 17.48
C TYR A 694 2.98 19.04 16.24
N ARG A 695 4.23 19.47 16.43
CA ARG A 695 5.14 19.86 15.36
C ARG A 695 5.54 18.68 14.48
N CYS A 696 5.72 17.48 15.06
CA CYS A 696 5.99 16.25 14.30
C CYS A 696 4.76 15.81 13.49
N ALA A 697 3.58 15.88 14.10
CA ALA A 697 2.30 15.46 13.51
C ALA A 697 1.78 16.41 12.42
N SER A 698 2.54 17.47 12.08
CA SER A 698 2.11 18.48 11.13
C SER A 698 3.26 18.98 10.25
N ASN A 699 2.94 19.37 9.03
CA ASN A 699 3.83 20.14 8.16
C ASN A 699 3.09 21.37 7.61
N HIS A 700 3.78 22.42 7.18
CA HIS A 700 3.12 23.69 6.87
C HIS A 700 3.62 24.34 5.59
N LEU A 701 2.68 24.83 4.80
CA LEU A 701 2.96 25.76 3.73
C LEU A 701 2.97 27.19 4.28
N ARG A 702 4.15 27.79 4.33
CA ARG A 702 4.33 29.18 4.78
C ARG A 702 4.34 30.16 3.60
N GLN A 703 4.00 31.43 3.86
CA GLN A 703 4.01 32.50 2.84
C GLN A 703 5.41 32.74 2.28
#